data_AF-A0A9P1D2K0-F1
#
_entry.id   AF-A0A9P1D2K0-F1
#
_cell.length_a   1.000
_cell.length_b   1.000
_cell.length_c   1.000
_cell.angle_alpha   90.00
_cell.angle_beta   90.00
_cell.angle_gamma   90.00
#
_symmetry.space_group_name_H-M   'P 1'
#
loop_
_entity.id
_entity.type
_entity.pdbx_description
1 polymer ?
#
loop_
_entity_poly.entity_id
_entity_poly.type
_entity_poly.pdbx_seq_one_letter_code
_entity_poly.pdbx_strand_id
1 'polypeptide(L)'
;MFFAGKKSQCQNVSSSDDSISHTHTVSSHSATEGASDFSDDSSVVHMDSEQVAHVRSIMTRSKTRMALMRHHLSNGQRVLHKTRCRISGSFLILGLICSVCVIFEFSRQESLEEMGALHTSKYIDQAVFGILLYFFQISCCCLAPMADDPRLTRWALLQLCLVAMLAAIFLVAPTLLTYLENVERQNFSEGSCELYGREAPTTVCDMKFVQLVLRLVSLGVLTFANLVVTFFQDAGNMQRAMWRIATIFISMELSAILLYTVCVAVEMHLLDPMSMRLIGMVPALILSRMKMVRSKVQILISHILRYRNNRAAAAGIAGLVGNCSISEVMHQAKKRFRSVDFSKLEDRELATNQPSPAVFALSQSVKLGCCDAFVSHSWHDDAPAKWEAMSCWRYRFETKRKRPPQIWLDKCCIDQNDIEADLRCLPIFLSGCSELVVFCGPTYLSRLWCIMELFTFVHIGGKPSDINVIPILRRGHELEDRSAMRQSFLDFDVLNCECFNTSDKEKMLDIIQMAFGDLGKFNESVRGILHAIDWMRTCPREWLSPSSMGSPVPSKSPLSALSSPIPKGSKGFPEVPDDSPIPSIPSPRKRHVARTAPRPDSPASPASPMVGSSPRLPEDSPIPSMPSPKEYQWLN
;
A
#
# COMPACT_ATOMS: atom_id res chain seq x y z
N MET A 1 -9.28 -38.83 -35.52
CA MET A 1 -8.14 -39.77 -35.50
C MET A 1 -7.36 -39.56 -34.21
N PHE A 2 -7.41 -40.58 -33.34
CA PHE A 2 -6.58 -40.91 -32.17
C PHE A 2 -6.09 -39.83 -31.18
N PHE A 3 -6.70 -39.89 -29.98
CA PHE A 3 -6.17 -39.45 -28.70
C PHE A 3 -5.11 -40.44 -28.16
N ALA A 4 -4.02 -39.91 -27.59
CA ALA A 4 -3.22 -40.52 -26.52
C ALA A 4 -2.39 -39.38 -25.88
N GLY A 5 -2.28 -39.14 -24.58
CA GLY A 5 -2.53 -39.99 -23.43
C GLY A 5 -1.24 -40.11 -22.60
N LYS A 6 -0.99 -39.16 -21.69
CA LYS A 6 -0.05 -39.34 -20.56
C LYS A 6 -0.55 -38.55 -19.34
N LYS A 7 -1.29 -39.24 -18.48
CA LYS A 7 -1.53 -38.86 -17.08
C LYS A 7 -0.46 -39.53 -16.23
N SER A 8 0.27 -38.78 -15.42
CA SER A 8 1.11 -39.34 -14.36
C SER A 8 0.25 -39.62 -13.12
N GLN A 9 0.38 -40.84 -12.59
CA GLN A 9 -0.15 -41.28 -11.32
C GLN A 9 0.46 -40.47 -10.16
N CYS A 10 -0.37 -39.86 -9.33
CA CYS A 10 -0.06 -39.67 -7.91
C CYS A 10 -0.87 -40.71 -7.14
N GLN A 11 -0.16 -41.57 -6.42
CA GLN A 11 -0.73 -42.60 -5.55
C GLN A 11 -1.46 -41.92 -4.38
N ASN A 12 -2.72 -42.30 -4.19
CA ASN A 12 -3.45 -42.09 -2.96
C ASN A 12 -2.92 -43.08 -1.92
N VAL A 13 -2.35 -42.56 -0.82
CA VAL A 13 -2.14 -43.34 0.40
C VAL A 13 -3.45 -43.32 1.18
N SER A 14 -4.07 -44.49 1.28
CA SER A 14 -5.20 -44.80 2.15
C SER A 14 -4.77 -44.75 3.61
N SER A 15 -5.40 -43.89 4.42
CA SER A 15 -5.37 -43.99 5.88
C SER A 15 -6.41 -45.02 6.31
N SER A 16 -5.96 -46.23 6.62
CA SER A 16 -6.73 -47.23 7.35
C SER A 16 -6.60 -46.97 8.85
N ASP A 17 -7.76 -46.99 9.51
CA ASP A 17 -7.93 -47.06 10.95
C ASP A 17 -7.18 -48.26 11.53
N ASP A 18 -6.42 -48.04 12.60
CA ASP A 18 -6.13 -49.08 13.59
C ASP A 18 -5.98 -48.44 14.98
N SER A 19 -6.98 -48.74 15.80
CA SER A 19 -7.05 -48.48 17.23
C SER A 19 -6.17 -49.47 17.99
N ILE A 20 -5.09 -48.99 18.60
CA ILE A 20 -4.33 -49.75 19.61
C ILE A 20 -4.22 -48.90 20.88
N SER A 21 -4.95 -49.35 21.89
CA SER A 21 -4.86 -48.90 23.27
C SER A 21 -3.58 -49.44 23.92
N HIS A 22 -2.67 -48.56 24.32
CA HIS A 22 -1.61 -48.91 25.27
C HIS A 22 -1.87 -48.23 26.62
N THR A 23 -2.40 -49.02 27.55
CA THR A 23 -2.36 -48.80 28.99
C THR A 23 -0.92 -48.94 29.48
N HIS A 24 -0.34 -47.86 30.01
CA HIS A 24 0.88 -47.93 30.80
C HIS A 24 0.53 -48.27 32.26
N THR A 25 0.75 -49.52 32.62
CA THR A 25 0.89 -50.01 33.99
C THR A 25 2.25 -49.55 34.53
N VAL A 26 2.24 -48.68 35.54
CA VAL A 26 3.44 -48.32 36.31
C VAL A 26 3.58 -49.35 37.44
N SER A 27 4.63 -50.17 37.37
CA SER A 27 5.00 -51.13 38.41
C SER A 27 5.72 -50.40 39.55
N SER A 28 5.17 -50.54 40.76
CA SER A 28 5.80 -50.17 42.02
C SER A 28 6.94 -51.13 42.36
N HIS A 29 8.18 -50.64 42.33
CA HIS A 29 9.30 -51.27 43.02
C HIS A 29 9.50 -50.63 44.39
N SER A 30 9.35 -51.46 45.41
CA SER A 30 9.72 -51.25 46.79
C SER A 30 11.24 -51.17 46.95
N ALA A 31 11.73 -50.09 47.57
CA ALA A 31 13.02 -50.06 48.23
C ALA A 31 12.87 -49.37 49.59
N THR A 32 13.23 -50.13 50.60
CA THR A 32 13.23 -49.84 52.03
C THR A 32 14.38 -48.93 52.45
N GLU A 33 14.09 -48.18 53.51
CA GLU A 33 15.00 -47.74 54.59
C GLU A 33 16.07 -46.67 54.30
N GLY A 34 15.84 -45.52 54.94
CA GLY A 34 16.79 -44.41 55.07
C GLY A 34 16.17 -43.29 55.88
N ALA A 35 15.88 -43.55 57.16
CA ALA A 35 15.39 -42.54 58.09
C ALA A 35 16.49 -41.51 58.37
N SER A 36 16.26 -40.26 57.97
CA SER A 36 16.96 -39.10 58.50
C SER A 36 15.94 -38.01 58.77
N ASP A 37 15.79 -37.69 60.06
CA ASP A 37 15.05 -36.56 60.62
C ASP A 37 15.23 -35.30 59.76
N PHE A 38 14.15 -34.87 59.11
CA PHE A 38 13.99 -33.50 58.65
C PHE A 38 12.78 -32.94 59.38
N SER A 39 13.08 -32.08 60.35
CA SER A 39 12.15 -31.27 61.12
C SER A 39 11.19 -30.51 60.18
N ASP A 40 9.90 -30.81 60.33
CA ASP A 40 8.78 -30.01 59.85
C ASP A 40 8.87 -28.61 60.43
N ASP A 41 9.45 -27.68 59.67
CA ASP A 41 9.27 -26.25 59.87
C ASP A 41 8.38 -25.73 58.74
N SER A 42 7.12 -26.17 58.76
CA SER A 42 6.05 -25.66 57.90
C SER A 42 5.66 -24.27 58.38
N SER A 43 6.54 -23.29 58.15
CA SER A 43 6.21 -21.87 58.16
C SER A 43 5.29 -21.60 56.97
N VAL A 44 4.00 -21.88 57.18
CA VAL A 44 2.93 -21.39 56.30
C VAL A 44 3.04 -19.87 56.35
N VAL A 45 3.75 -19.30 55.38
CA VAL A 45 3.79 -17.86 55.13
C VAL A 45 2.36 -17.47 54.83
N HIS A 46 1.65 -16.95 55.84
CA HIS A 46 0.40 -16.25 55.67
C HIS A 46 0.71 -15.04 54.78
N MET A 47 0.61 -15.22 53.47
CA MET A 47 0.53 -14.10 52.54
C MET A 47 -0.63 -13.25 53.00
N ASP A 48 -0.33 -12.02 53.37
CA ASP A 48 -1.30 -11.08 53.89
C ASP A 48 -2.45 -10.94 52.88
N SER A 49 -3.68 -10.90 53.39
CA SER A 49 -4.91 -10.87 52.56
C SER A 49 -4.85 -9.73 51.51
N GLU A 50 -4.16 -8.64 51.84
CA GLU A 50 -3.89 -7.52 50.93
C GLU A 50 -3.00 -7.86 49.73
N GLN A 51 -1.96 -8.69 49.90
CA GLN A 51 -1.09 -9.10 48.78
C GLN A 51 -1.85 -9.99 47.80
N VAL A 52 -2.68 -10.90 48.31
CA VAL A 52 -3.53 -11.77 47.47
C VAL A 52 -4.58 -10.93 46.72
N ALA A 53 -5.16 -9.92 47.36
CA ALA A 53 -6.08 -8.98 46.72
C ALA A 53 -5.40 -8.13 45.63
N HIS A 54 -4.16 -7.68 45.87
CA HIS A 54 -3.36 -6.93 44.91
C HIS A 54 -3.02 -7.77 43.66
N VAL A 55 -2.55 -9.01 43.85
CA VAL A 55 -2.26 -9.96 42.75
C VAL A 55 -3.53 -10.28 41.96
N ARG A 56 -4.67 -10.49 42.62
CA ARG A 56 -5.96 -10.75 41.96
C ARG A 56 -6.46 -9.54 41.16
N SER A 57 -6.24 -8.32 41.67
CA SER A 57 -6.53 -7.06 40.96
C SER A 57 -5.67 -6.89 39.70
N ILE A 58 -4.37 -7.20 39.78
CA ILE A 58 -3.46 -7.20 38.62
C ILE A 58 -3.89 -8.24 37.58
N MET A 59 -4.21 -9.47 38.00
CA MET A 59 -4.65 -10.54 37.11
C MET A 59 -5.97 -10.23 36.40
N THR A 60 -6.94 -9.64 37.09
CA THR A 60 -8.24 -9.26 36.51
C THR A 60 -8.09 -8.10 35.52
N ARG A 61 -7.29 -7.07 35.84
CA ARG A 61 -6.95 -5.99 34.90
C ARG A 61 -6.23 -6.52 33.66
N SER A 62 -5.29 -7.44 33.83
CA SER A 62 -4.58 -8.10 32.73
C SER A 62 -5.55 -8.88 31.83
N LYS A 63 -6.44 -9.72 32.38
CA LYS A 63 -7.44 -10.47 31.60
C LYS A 63 -8.37 -9.57 30.79
N THR A 64 -8.88 -8.49 31.37
CA THR A 64 -9.75 -7.54 30.66
C THR A 64 -8.99 -6.82 29.54
N ARG A 65 -7.75 -6.40 29.80
CA ARG A 65 -6.89 -5.77 28.79
C ARG A 65 -6.57 -6.76 27.67
N MET A 66 -6.30 -8.03 27.98
CA MET A 66 -6.05 -9.10 27.00
C MET A 66 -7.25 -9.31 26.09
N ALA A 67 -8.46 -9.36 26.66
CA ALA A 67 -9.70 -9.49 25.90
C ALA A 67 -9.91 -8.29 24.98
N LEU A 68 -9.70 -7.07 25.49
CA LEU A 68 -9.80 -5.84 24.72
C LEU A 68 -8.77 -5.80 23.57
N MET A 69 -7.55 -6.26 23.80
CA MET A 69 -6.48 -6.23 22.81
C MET A 69 -6.61 -7.33 21.75
N ARG A 70 -6.95 -8.57 22.13
CA ARG A 70 -7.34 -9.61 21.16
C ARG A 70 -8.55 -9.15 20.35
N HIS A 71 -9.49 -8.48 20.99
CA HIS A 71 -10.59 -7.83 20.29
C HIS A 71 -10.06 -6.76 19.33
N HIS A 72 -9.13 -5.88 19.69
CA HIS A 72 -8.56 -4.88 18.77
C HIS A 72 -7.72 -5.45 17.63
N LEU A 73 -6.90 -6.47 17.85
CA LEU A 73 -6.08 -7.09 16.80
C LEU A 73 -6.93 -7.93 15.85
N SER A 74 -7.82 -8.76 16.39
CA SER A 74 -8.79 -9.50 15.58
C SER A 74 -9.76 -8.54 14.89
N ASN A 75 -10.12 -7.42 15.51
CA ASN A 75 -10.87 -6.36 14.85
C ASN A 75 -10.01 -5.65 13.84
N GLY A 76 -8.71 -5.46 14.02
CA GLY A 76 -7.82 -4.87 13.02
C GLY A 76 -7.78 -5.73 11.77
N GLN A 77 -7.55 -7.03 11.92
CA GLN A 77 -7.59 -7.99 10.81
C GLN A 77 -8.98 -8.13 10.19
N ARG A 78 -10.04 -8.21 11.01
CA ARG A 78 -11.43 -8.23 10.52
C ARG A 78 -11.81 -6.92 9.85
N VAL A 79 -11.35 -5.78 10.33
CA VAL A 79 -11.57 -4.46 9.74
C VAL A 79 -10.79 -4.36 8.45
N LEU A 80 -9.56 -4.86 8.36
CA LEU A 80 -8.79 -4.91 7.11
C LEU A 80 -9.49 -5.78 6.07
N HIS A 81 -9.90 -6.99 6.45
CA HIS A 81 -10.65 -7.89 5.58
C HIS A 81 -12.01 -7.27 5.19
N LYS A 82 -12.78 -6.76 6.15
CA LYS A 82 -14.06 -6.08 5.92
C LYS A 82 -13.89 -4.81 5.10
N THR A 83 -12.79 -4.08 5.25
CA THR A 83 -12.48 -2.88 4.45
C THR A 83 -12.11 -3.28 3.03
N ARG A 84 -11.31 -4.34 2.83
CA ARG A 84 -11.05 -4.90 1.49
C ARG A 84 -12.36 -5.34 0.83
N CYS A 85 -13.20 -6.11 1.54
CA CYS A 85 -14.51 -6.54 1.06
C CYS A 85 -15.48 -5.38 0.83
N ARG A 86 -15.48 -4.35 1.68
CA ARG A 86 -16.30 -3.13 1.49
C ARG A 86 -15.81 -2.32 0.32
N ILE A 87 -14.51 -2.09 0.18
CA ILE A 87 -13.95 -1.33 -0.94
C ILE A 87 -14.27 -2.07 -2.24
N SER A 88 -13.97 -3.36 -2.32
CA SER A 88 -14.30 -4.17 -3.49
C SER A 88 -15.81 -4.21 -3.73
N GLY A 89 -16.62 -4.42 -2.70
CA GLY A 89 -18.09 -4.42 -2.77
C GLY A 89 -18.66 -3.07 -3.22
N SER A 90 -18.13 -1.96 -2.72
CA SER A 90 -18.51 -0.60 -3.14
C SER A 90 -18.12 -0.35 -4.59
N PHE A 91 -16.95 -0.83 -5.05
CA PHE A 91 -16.58 -0.76 -6.46
C PHE A 91 -17.46 -1.65 -7.34
N LEU A 92 -17.90 -2.81 -6.85
CA LEU A 92 -18.86 -3.67 -7.54
C LEU A 92 -20.24 -2.99 -7.62
N ILE A 93 -20.76 -2.46 -6.51
CA ILE A 93 -22.06 -1.76 -6.48
C ILE A 93 -22.04 -0.51 -7.36
N LEU A 94 -21.02 0.35 -7.21
CA LEU A 94 -20.82 1.49 -8.10
C LEU A 94 -20.74 1.00 -9.55
N GLY A 95 -20.01 -0.10 -9.76
CA GLY A 95 -19.92 -0.91 -10.99
C GLY A 95 -21.27 -1.12 -11.67
N LEU A 96 -22.20 -1.63 -10.87
CA LEU A 96 -23.54 -1.99 -11.30
C LEU A 96 -24.38 -0.73 -11.55
N ILE A 97 -24.37 0.22 -10.62
CA ILE A 97 -25.15 1.46 -10.72
C ILE A 97 -24.78 2.23 -11.99
N CYS A 98 -23.49 2.50 -12.24
CA CYS A 98 -23.13 3.23 -13.43
C CYS A 98 -23.45 2.43 -14.71
N SER A 99 -23.30 1.10 -14.69
CA SER A 99 -23.70 0.28 -15.83
C SER A 99 -25.19 0.41 -16.14
N VAL A 100 -26.05 0.35 -15.11
CA VAL A 100 -27.50 0.53 -15.25
C VAL A 100 -27.84 1.95 -15.70
N CYS A 101 -27.21 2.99 -15.14
CA CYS A 101 -27.42 4.37 -15.56
C CYS A 101 -27.07 4.57 -17.04
N VAL A 102 -25.97 3.98 -17.53
CA VAL A 102 -25.63 4.07 -18.95
C VAL A 102 -26.60 3.28 -19.82
N ILE A 103 -27.04 2.09 -19.39
CA ILE A 103 -28.08 1.34 -20.10
C ILE A 103 -29.35 2.19 -20.21
N PHE A 104 -29.77 2.82 -19.13
CA PHE A 104 -30.97 3.66 -19.11
C PHE A 104 -30.82 4.91 -19.98
N GLU A 105 -29.70 5.63 -19.89
CA GLU A 105 -29.48 6.81 -20.74
C GLU A 105 -29.38 6.46 -22.21
N PHE A 106 -28.77 5.31 -22.56
CA PHE A 106 -28.72 4.85 -23.94
C PHE A 106 -30.12 4.50 -24.46
N SER A 107 -30.90 3.75 -23.68
CA SER A 107 -32.30 3.44 -24.01
C SER A 107 -33.15 4.71 -24.15
N ARG A 108 -32.98 5.67 -23.25
CA ARG A 108 -33.65 6.98 -23.31
C ARG A 108 -33.28 7.76 -24.57
N GLN A 109 -32.01 7.75 -24.96
CA GLN A 109 -31.54 8.44 -26.16
C GLN A 109 -32.17 7.85 -27.43
N GLU A 110 -32.27 6.53 -27.51
CA GLU A 110 -32.90 5.83 -28.64
C GLU A 110 -34.39 6.21 -28.76
N SER A 111 -35.13 6.22 -27.66
CA SER A 111 -36.53 6.70 -27.65
C SER A 111 -36.67 8.18 -28.04
N LEU A 112 -35.68 9.03 -27.72
CA LEU A 112 -35.71 10.44 -28.11
C LEU A 112 -35.35 10.63 -29.60
N GLU A 113 -34.51 9.78 -30.18
CA GLU A 113 -34.22 9.78 -31.63
C GLU A 113 -35.48 9.46 -32.43
N GLU A 114 -36.30 8.49 -31.99
CA GLU A 114 -37.59 8.17 -32.64
C GLU A 114 -38.55 9.37 -32.68
N MET A 115 -38.44 10.31 -31.74
CA MET A 115 -39.28 11.52 -31.70
C MET A 115 -38.76 12.66 -32.60
N GLY A 116 -37.71 12.44 -33.40
CA GLY A 116 -37.20 13.43 -34.37
C GLY A 116 -36.62 14.70 -33.75
N ALA A 117 -36.37 14.71 -32.45
CA ALA A 117 -36.08 15.92 -31.68
C ALA A 117 -34.57 16.25 -31.52
N LEU A 118 -33.67 15.77 -32.39
CA LEU A 118 -32.23 15.74 -32.07
C LEU A 118 -31.26 16.47 -33.01
N HIS A 119 -30.43 17.30 -32.37
CA HIS A 119 -29.30 18.04 -32.94
C HIS A 119 -27.94 17.48 -32.49
N THR A 120 -26.88 17.91 -33.18
CA THR A 120 -25.47 17.50 -33.17
C THR A 120 -24.75 17.47 -31.81
N SER A 121 -25.28 18.09 -30.74
CA SER A 121 -24.62 18.10 -29.42
C SER A 121 -24.61 16.73 -28.73
N LYS A 122 -25.54 15.82 -29.08
CA LYS A 122 -25.64 14.51 -28.42
C LYS A 122 -24.57 13.49 -28.83
N TYR A 123 -23.87 13.70 -29.95
CA TYR A 123 -22.78 12.81 -30.36
C TYR A 123 -21.60 12.84 -29.40
N ILE A 124 -21.30 14.01 -28.83
CA ILE A 124 -20.26 14.16 -27.81
C ILE A 124 -20.69 13.45 -26.53
N ASP A 125 -21.94 13.62 -26.12
CA ASP A 125 -22.47 12.95 -24.93
C ASP A 125 -22.40 11.43 -25.08
N GLN A 126 -22.88 10.86 -26.21
CA GLN A 126 -22.79 9.43 -26.48
C GLN A 126 -21.35 8.90 -26.48
N ALA A 127 -20.42 9.63 -27.09
CA ALA A 127 -19.02 9.25 -27.10
C ALA A 127 -18.42 9.24 -25.70
N VAL A 128 -18.66 10.31 -24.91
CA VAL A 128 -18.19 10.43 -23.53
C VAL A 128 -18.78 9.32 -22.65
N PHE A 129 -20.08 9.07 -22.75
CA PHE A 129 -20.76 8.01 -22.00
C PHE A 129 -20.24 6.62 -22.38
N GLY A 130 -20.06 6.34 -23.67
CA GLY A 130 -19.49 5.07 -24.14
C GLY A 130 -18.07 4.86 -23.61
N ILE A 131 -17.21 5.88 -23.69
CA ILE A 131 -15.84 5.82 -23.16
C ILE A 131 -15.86 5.56 -21.65
N LEU A 132 -16.65 6.32 -20.89
CA LEU A 132 -16.76 6.15 -19.43
C LEU A 132 -17.26 4.76 -19.05
N LEU A 133 -18.25 4.22 -19.77
CA LEU A 133 -18.78 2.87 -19.54
C LEU A 133 -17.69 1.81 -19.66
N TYR A 134 -16.90 1.85 -20.74
CA TYR A 134 -15.85 0.85 -20.96
C TYR A 134 -14.71 1.00 -19.96
N PHE A 135 -14.23 2.22 -19.68
CA PHE A 135 -13.23 2.44 -18.62
C PHE A 135 -13.70 1.94 -17.27
N PHE A 136 -15.00 2.07 -17.00
CA PHE A 136 -15.60 1.65 -15.76
C PHE A 136 -15.80 0.13 -15.65
N GLN A 137 -16.31 -0.51 -16.71
CA GLN A 137 -16.40 -1.98 -16.79
C GLN A 137 -15.01 -2.64 -16.72
N ILE A 138 -14.01 -2.06 -17.38
CA ILE A 138 -12.61 -2.49 -17.30
C ILE A 138 -12.10 -2.30 -15.87
N SER A 139 -12.42 -1.19 -15.19
CA SER A 139 -12.02 -0.94 -13.81
C SER A 139 -12.63 -1.96 -12.84
N CYS A 140 -13.93 -2.30 -12.99
CA CYS A 140 -14.57 -3.37 -12.23
C CYS A 140 -13.92 -4.73 -12.51
N CYS A 141 -13.60 -5.04 -13.78
CA CYS A 141 -12.90 -6.26 -14.17
C CYS A 141 -11.43 -6.29 -13.69
N CYS A 142 -10.78 -5.15 -13.48
CA CYS A 142 -9.43 -5.04 -12.92
C CYS A 142 -9.39 -5.17 -11.40
N LEU A 143 -10.47 -4.76 -10.72
CA LEU A 143 -10.60 -4.76 -9.26
C LEU A 143 -11.09 -6.09 -8.68
N ALA A 144 -11.94 -6.83 -9.37
CA ALA A 144 -12.35 -8.18 -8.97
C ALA A 144 -11.17 -9.18 -8.78
N PRO A 145 -10.16 -9.25 -9.67
CA PRO A 145 -9.03 -10.18 -9.54
C PRO A 145 -7.97 -9.73 -8.53
N MET A 146 -8.16 -8.59 -7.86
CA MET A 146 -7.38 -8.25 -6.68
C MET A 146 -7.84 -9.02 -5.44
N ALA A 147 -8.91 -9.81 -5.51
CA ALA A 147 -9.34 -10.66 -4.42
C ALA A 147 -8.65 -12.03 -4.51
N ASP A 148 -7.85 -12.37 -3.49
CA ASP A 148 -7.46 -13.76 -3.24
C ASP A 148 -8.67 -14.59 -2.76
N ASP A 149 -9.83 -13.95 -2.62
CA ASP A 149 -11.08 -14.55 -2.16
C ASP A 149 -11.93 -15.04 -3.36
N PRO A 150 -12.21 -16.35 -3.46
CA PRO A 150 -13.06 -16.91 -4.51
C PRO A 150 -14.50 -16.38 -4.43
N ARG A 151 -15.04 -16.06 -3.24
CA ARG A 151 -16.41 -15.56 -3.09
C ARG A 151 -16.60 -14.21 -3.76
N LEU A 152 -15.67 -13.29 -3.54
CA LEU A 152 -15.71 -11.97 -4.15
C LEU A 152 -15.54 -12.04 -5.67
N THR A 153 -14.70 -12.98 -6.14
CA THR A 153 -14.56 -13.25 -7.59
C THR A 153 -15.87 -13.79 -8.18
N ARG A 154 -16.61 -14.65 -7.48
CA ARG A 154 -17.95 -15.12 -7.92
C ARG A 154 -18.96 -13.98 -8.01
N TRP A 155 -19.01 -13.10 -7.01
CA TRP A 155 -19.90 -11.94 -7.03
C TRP A 155 -19.62 -11.02 -8.21
N ALA A 156 -18.34 -10.78 -8.53
CA ALA A 156 -17.97 -10.00 -9.71
C ALA A 156 -18.41 -10.66 -11.03
N LEU A 157 -18.26 -11.99 -11.15
CA LEU A 157 -18.73 -12.74 -12.32
C LEU A 157 -20.26 -12.69 -12.46
N LEU A 158 -21.00 -12.89 -11.36
CA LEU A 158 -22.46 -12.80 -11.35
C LEU A 158 -22.96 -11.40 -11.71
N GLN A 159 -22.27 -10.37 -11.22
CA GLN A 159 -22.56 -8.99 -11.62
C GLN A 159 -22.32 -8.79 -13.12
N LEU A 160 -21.23 -9.32 -13.67
CA LEU A 160 -20.96 -9.22 -15.11
C LEU A 160 -22.03 -9.96 -15.93
N CYS A 161 -22.52 -11.11 -15.47
CA CYS A 161 -23.68 -11.78 -16.05
C CYS A 161 -24.92 -10.90 -16.02
N LEU A 162 -25.24 -10.29 -14.87
CA LEU A 162 -26.41 -9.43 -14.73
C LEU A 162 -26.35 -8.22 -15.66
N VAL A 163 -25.20 -7.52 -15.71
CA VAL A 163 -25.01 -6.38 -16.60
C VAL A 163 -25.13 -6.79 -18.07
N ALA A 164 -24.58 -7.95 -18.45
CA ALA A 164 -24.70 -8.47 -19.82
C ALA A 164 -26.15 -8.80 -20.19
N MET A 165 -26.92 -9.42 -19.29
CA MET A 165 -28.35 -9.69 -19.50
C MET A 165 -29.17 -8.41 -19.61
N LEU A 166 -28.94 -7.44 -18.73
CA LEU A 166 -29.63 -6.15 -18.79
C LEU A 166 -29.31 -5.40 -20.09
N ALA A 167 -28.05 -5.42 -20.54
CA ALA A 167 -27.69 -4.84 -21.83
C ALA A 167 -28.37 -5.55 -23.00
N ALA A 168 -28.48 -6.89 -22.97
CA ALA A 168 -29.18 -7.63 -24.01
C ALA A 168 -30.68 -7.30 -24.06
N ILE A 169 -31.34 -7.25 -22.91
CA ILE A 169 -32.79 -7.04 -22.78
C ILE A 169 -33.19 -5.58 -23.05
N PHE A 170 -32.46 -4.62 -22.50
CA PHE A 170 -32.87 -3.21 -22.52
C PHE A 170 -32.19 -2.37 -23.60
N LEU A 171 -31.09 -2.86 -24.19
CA LEU A 171 -30.43 -2.15 -25.29
C LEU A 171 -30.58 -2.91 -26.60
N VAL A 172 -30.08 -4.15 -26.67
CA VAL A 172 -29.91 -4.81 -27.97
C VAL A 172 -31.24 -5.33 -28.53
N ALA A 173 -32.07 -5.95 -27.70
CA ALA A 173 -33.34 -6.53 -28.14
C ALA A 173 -34.35 -5.48 -28.64
N PRO A 174 -34.56 -4.32 -27.98
CA PRO A 174 -35.43 -3.28 -28.48
C PRO A 174 -34.94 -2.71 -29.81
N THR A 175 -33.65 -2.36 -29.93
CA THR A 175 -33.08 -1.88 -31.21
C THR A 175 -33.27 -2.90 -32.33
N LEU A 176 -33.12 -4.19 -32.04
CA LEU A 176 -33.31 -5.26 -33.00
C LEU A 176 -34.79 -5.41 -33.41
N LEU A 177 -35.72 -5.32 -32.46
CA LEU A 177 -37.15 -5.38 -32.75
C LEU A 177 -37.61 -4.18 -33.58
N THR A 178 -37.22 -2.95 -33.19
CA THR A 178 -37.50 -1.74 -33.97
C THR A 178 -36.93 -1.84 -35.38
N TYR A 179 -35.71 -2.37 -35.52
CA TYR A 179 -35.11 -2.62 -36.83
C TYR A 179 -35.96 -3.60 -37.65
N LEU A 180 -36.39 -4.73 -37.08
CA LEU A 180 -37.21 -5.71 -37.78
C LEU A 180 -38.59 -5.14 -38.18
N GLU A 181 -39.24 -4.37 -37.31
CA GLU A 181 -40.50 -3.69 -37.63
C GLU A 181 -40.32 -2.70 -38.79
N ASN A 182 -39.21 -1.96 -38.82
CA ASN A 182 -38.91 -1.03 -39.89
C ASN A 182 -38.64 -1.74 -41.22
N VAL A 183 -37.90 -2.86 -41.20
CA VAL A 183 -37.69 -3.70 -42.39
C VAL A 183 -39.02 -4.25 -42.92
N GLU A 184 -39.91 -4.69 -42.01
CA GLU A 184 -41.24 -5.18 -42.39
C GLU A 184 -42.10 -4.08 -43.02
N ARG A 185 -42.08 -2.85 -42.47
CA ARG A 185 -42.79 -1.70 -43.05
C ARG A 185 -42.22 -1.27 -44.40
N GLN A 186 -40.90 -1.25 -44.56
CA GLN A 186 -40.23 -0.82 -45.79
C GLN A 186 -40.41 -1.79 -46.97
N ASN A 187 -40.62 -3.08 -46.71
CA ASN A 187 -40.95 -4.05 -47.77
C ASN A 187 -42.24 -3.69 -48.55
N PHE A 188 -43.04 -2.72 -48.08
CA PHE A 188 -44.23 -2.22 -48.77
C PHE A 188 -44.04 -0.93 -49.59
N SER A 189 -42.92 -0.20 -49.47
CA SER A 189 -42.71 1.07 -50.18
C SER A 189 -41.26 1.26 -50.64
N GLU A 190 -41.04 1.23 -51.96
CA GLU A 190 -39.83 1.63 -52.72
C GLU A 190 -38.51 1.81 -51.92
N GLY A 191 -37.80 0.70 -51.67
CA GLY A 191 -36.34 0.55 -51.84
C GLY A 191 -35.32 1.34 -51.00
N SER A 192 -35.67 2.38 -50.25
CA SER A 192 -34.70 3.20 -49.51
C SER A 192 -34.87 3.14 -47.98
N CYS A 193 -33.80 2.82 -47.26
CA CYS A 193 -33.74 2.81 -45.79
C CYS A 193 -33.21 4.16 -45.30
N GLU A 194 -33.92 4.87 -44.43
CA GLU A 194 -33.42 6.15 -43.89
C GLU A 194 -32.58 5.92 -42.64
N LEU A 195 -31.30 6.30 -42.67
CA LEU A 195 -30.38 6.25 -41.53
C LEU A 195 -29.82 7.66 -41.27
N TYR A 196 -29.99 8.17 -40.06
CA TYR A 196 -29.58 9.54 -39.67
C TYR A 196 -30.21 10.66 -40.52
N GLY A 197 -31.47 10.48 -40.95
CA GLY A 197 -32.16 11.47 -41.78
C GLY A 197 -31.61 11.57 -43.21
N ARG A 198 -30.95 10.51 -43.69
CA ARG A 198 -30.45 10.37 -45.06
C ARG A 198 -30.81 9.00 -45.61
N GLU A 199 -31.07 8.93 -46.89
CA GLU A 199 -31.17 7.65 -47.60
C GLU A 199 -29.84 6.90 -47.48
N ALA A 200 -29.90 5.71 -46.89
CA ALA A 200 -28.78 4.80 -46.73
C ALA A 200 -28.97 3.59 -47.64
N PRO A 201 -27.88 3.08 -48.26
CA PRO A 201 -27.93 1.83 -49.00
C PRO A 201 -28.43 0.68 -48.14
N THR A 202 -29.17 -0.25 -48.74
CA THR A 202 -29.65 -1.47 -48.08
C THR A 202 -28.53 -2.26 -47.41
N THR A 203 -27.32 -2.24 -48.00
CA THR A 203 -26.10 -2.85 -47.45
C THR A 203 -25.75 -2.32 -46.05
N VAL A 204 -25.93 -1.01 -45.81
CA VAL A 204 -25.67 -0.41 -44.50
C VAL A 204 -26.70 -0.88 -43.47
N CYS A 205 -27.97 -0.97 -43.87
CA CYS A 205 -29.04 -1.47 -43.00
C CYS A 205 -28.84 -2.95 -42.68
N ASP A 206 -28.43 -3.79 -43.63
CA ASP A 206 -28.07 -5.20 -43.40
C ASP A 206 -26.88 -5.33 -42.44
N MET A 207 -25.86 -4.49 -42.58
CA MET A 207 -24.70 -4.51 -41.68
C MET A 207 -25.07 -4.08 -40.25
N LYS A 208 -26.02 -3.16 -40.08
CA LYS A 208 -26.55 -2.81 -38.76
C LYS A 208 -27.25 -4.00 -38.10
N PHE A 209 -28.04 -4.76 -38.87
CA PHE A 209 -28.66 -6.00 -38.38
C PHE A 209 -27.62 -7.03 -37.95
N VAL A 210 -26.62 -7.30 -38.80
CA VAL A 210 -25.52 -8.24 -38.49
C VAL A 210 -24.79 -7.80 -37.22
N GLN A 211 -24.50 -6.51 -37.07
CA GLN A 211 -23.88 -5.96 -35.87
C GLN A 211 -24.73 -6.21 -34.61
N LEU A 212 -26.05 -5.97 -34.66
CA LEU A 212 -26.96 -6.19 -33.53
C LEU A 212 -27.04 -7.67 -33.15
N VAL A 213 -27.12 -8.57 -34.12
CA VAL A 213 -27.14 -10.02 -33.90
C VAL A 213 -25.81 -10.49 -33.28
N LEU A 214 -24.67 -10.07 -33.83
CA LEU A 214 -23.36 -10.40 -33.27
C LEU A 214 -23.21 -9.93 -31.82
N ARG A 215 -23.75 -8.75 -31.51
CA ARG A 215 -23.75 -8.17 -30.16
C ARG A 215 -24.66 -8.94 -29.19
N LEU A 216 -25.84 -9.37 -29.64
CA LEU A 216 -26.72 -10.21 -28.83
C LEU A 216 -26.07 -11.56 -28.51
N VAL A 217 -25.45 -12.19 -29.51
CA VAL A 217 -24.73 -13.46 -29.36
C VAL A 217 -23.53 -13.29 -28.43
N SER A 218 -22.74 -12.21 -28.57
CA SER A 218 -21.58 -11.94 -27.72
C SER A 218 -21.98 -11.81 -26.24
N LEU A 219 -23.09 -11.12 -25.95
CA LEU A 219 -23.64 -10.96 -24.59
C LEU A 219 -24.16 -12.29 -24.03
N GLY A 220 -24.80 -13.12 -24.85
CA GLY A 220 -25.22 -14.47 -24.47
C GLY A 220 -24.04 -15.37 -24.10
N VAL A 221 -22.99 -15.38 -24.94
CA VAL A 221 -21.74 -16.12 -24.69
C VAL A 221 -21.05 -15.62 -23.42
N LEU A 222 -20.96 -14.30 -23.24
CA LEU A 222 -20.39 -13.68 -22.03
C LEU A 222 -21.14 -14.13 -20.77
N THR A 223 -22.47 -14.09 -20.80
CA THR A 223 -23.33 -14.48 -19.67
C THR A 223 -23.14 -15.95 -19.33
N PHE A 224 -23.27 -16.83 -20.31
CA PHE A 224 -23.13 -18.28 -20.11
C PHE A 224 -21.73 -18.65 -19.61
N ALA A 225 -20.68 -18.13 -20.25
CA ALA A 225 -19.31 -18.45 -19.88
C ALA A 225 -18.97 -17.97 -18.45
N ASN A 226 -19.39 -16.77 -18.06
CA ASN A 226 -19.19 -16.29 -16.69
C ASN A 226 -19.94 -17.15 -15.66
N LEU A 227 -21.19 -17.57 -15.98
CA LEU A 227 -21.96 -18.46 -15.12
C LEU A 227 -21.22 -19.80 -14.91
N VAL A 228 -20.68 -20.41 -15.97
CA VAL A 228 -19.87 -21.63 -15.87
C VAL A 228 -18.64 -21.43 -14.98
N VAL A 229 -17.96 -20.28 -15.08
CA VAL A 229 -16.77 -19.99 -14.26
C VAL A 229 -17.10 -19.83 -12.78
N THR A 230 -18.34 -19.46 -12.42
CA THR A 230 -18.72 -19.34 -10.99
C THR A 230 -18.61 -20.66 -10.22
N PHE A 231 -18.71 -21.80 -10.92
CA PHE A 231 -18.60 -23.13 -10.34
C PHE A 231 -17.15 -23.56 -10.06
N PHE A 232 -16.14 -22.79 -10.50
CA PHE A 232 -14.76 -23.11 -10.19
C PHE A 232 -14.48 -22.87 -8.69
N GLN A 233 -13.65 -23.75 -8.11
CA GLN A 233 -13.28 -23.66 -6.70
C GLN A 233 -12.05 -22.77 -6.47
N ASP A 234 -11.11 -22.80 -7.41
CA ASP A 234 -9.86 -22.03 -7.34
C ASP A 234 -10.02 -20.62 -7.92
N ALA A 235 -9.74 -19.60 -7.12
CA ALA A 235 -9.78 -18.20 -7.53
C ALA A 235 -8.82 -17.91 -8.69
N GLY A 236 -7.65 -18.56 -8.74
CA GLY A 236 -6.69 -18.39 -9.83
C GLY A 236 -7.23 -18.85 -11.18
N ASN A 237 -7.87 -20.01 -11.21
CA ASN A 237 -8.57 -20.55 -12.38
C ASN A 237 -9.74 -19.65 -12.79
N MET A 238 -10.54 -19.20 -11.83
CA MET A 238 -11.64 -18.27 -12.09
C MET A 238 -11.16 -17.00 -12.78
N GLN A 239 -10.13 -16.36 -12.23
CA GLN A 239 -9.57 -15.13 -12.79
C GLN A 239 -9.00 -15.37 -14.20
N ARG A 240 -8.26 -16.47 -14.42
CA ARG A 240 -7.74 -16.81 -15.76
C ARG A 240 -8.86 -16.99 -16.78
N ALA A 241 -9.92 -17.69 -16.41
CA ALA A 241 -11.08 -17.90 -17.28
C ALA A 241 -11.83 -16.58 -17.55
N MET A 242 -12.08 -15.78 -16.51
CA MET A 242 -12.70 -14.46 -16.62
C MET A 242 -11.97 -13.56 -17.63
N TRP A 243 -10.63 -13.48 -17.56
CA TRP A 243 -9.85 -12.66 -18.49
C TRP A 243 -9.88 -13.17 -19.94
N ARG A 244 -9.95 -14.50 -20.14
CA ARG A 244 -10.14 -15.09 -21.46
C ARG A 244 -11.51 -14.76 -22.03
N ILE A 245 -12.56 -14.90 -21.21
CA ILE A 245 -13.93 -14.58 -21.59
C ILE A 245 -14.04 -13.09 -21.95
N ALA A 246 -13.50 -12.20 -21.10
CA ALA A 246 -13.46 -10.76 -21.37
C ALA A 246 -12.71 -10.45 -22.67
N THR A 247 -11.57 -11.12 -22.92
CA THR A 247 -10.82 -10.96 -24.17
C THR A 247 -11.65 -11.35 -25.39
N ILE A 248 -12.33 -12.50 -25.34
CA ILE A 248 -13.17 -13.00 -26.45
C ILE A 248 -14.31 -12.02 -26.71
N PHE A 249 -15.04 -11.65 -25.66
CA PHE A 249 -16.14 -10.70 -25.73
C PHE A 249 -15.70 -9.35 -26.33
N ILE A 250 -14.65 -8.73 -25.78
CA ILE A 250 -14.12 -7.46 -26.28
C ILE A 250 -13.66 -7.58 -27.73
N SER A 251 -13.06 -8.70 -28.12
CA SER A 251 -12.63 -8.93 -29.51
C SER A 251 -13.83 -9.04 -30.47
N MET A 252 -14.90 -9.73 -30.07
CA MET A 252 -16.12 -9.87 -30.87
C MET A 252 -16.82 -8.52 -31.04
N GLU A 253 -17.01 -7.77 -29.95
CA GLU A 253 -17.61 -6.44 -29.99
C GLU A 253 -16.78 -5.46 -30.84
N LEU A 254 -15.44 -5.50 -30.70
CA LEU A 254 -14.54 -4.64 -31.47
C LEU A 254 -14.64 -4.95 -32.97
N SER A 255 -14.72 -6.24 -33.32
CA SER A 255 -14.87 -6.67 -34.71
C SER A 255 -16.21 -6.24 -35.29
N ALA A 256 -17.31 -6.37 -34.53
CA ALA A 256 -18.63 -5.94 -34.96
C ALA A 256 -18.71 -4.42 -35.19
N ILE A 257 -18.11 -3.63 -34.29
CA ILE A 257 -18.05 -2.17 -34.44
C ILE A 257 -17.17 -1.77 -35.64
N LEU A 258 -15.98 -2.37 -35.79
CA LEU A 258 -15.11 -2.06 -36.92
C LEU A 258 -15.77 -2.40 -38.26
N LEU A 259 -16.41 -3.56 -38.38
CA LEU A 259 -17.10 -3.98 -39.60
C LEU A 259 -18.20 -2.97 -39.96
N TYR A 260 -19.04 -2.59 -39.00
CA TYR A 260 -20.10 -1.62 -39.20
C TYR A 260 -19.55 -0.23 -39.57
N THR A 261 -18.57 0.28 -38.82
CA THR A 261 -17.94 1.59 -39.08
C THR A 261 -17.30 1.64 -40.46
N VAL A 262 -16.60 0.58 -40.89
CA VAL A 262 -15.99 0.53 -42.22
C VAL A 262 -17.06 0.52 -43.31
N CYS A 263 -18.13 -0.25 -43.15
CA CYS A 263 -19.24 -0.25 -44.10
C CYS A 263 -19.87 1.13 -44.24
N VAL A 264 -20.23 1.79 -43.13
CA VAL A 264 -20.79 3.15 -43.14
C VAL A 264 -19.81 4.15 -43.77
N ALA A 265 -18.52 4.07 -43.44
CA ALA A 265 -17.51 4.97 -43.98
C ALA A 265 -17.29 4.80 -45.50
N VAL A 266 -17.39 3.57 -46.01
CA VAL A 266 -17.26 3.28 -47.44
C VAL A 266 -18.49 3.73 -48.21
N GLU A 267 -19.69 3.38 -47.72
CA GLU A 267 -20.96 3.61 -48.43
C GLU A 267 -21.46 5.06 -48.29
N MET A 268 -21.32 5.66 -47.11
CA MET A 268 -21.86 6.99 -46.81
C MET A 268 -20.81 8.09 -46.81
N HIS A 269 -19.52 7.74 -46.95
CA HIS A 269 -18.38 8.66 -46.80
C HIS A 269 -18.40 9.45 -45.48
N LEU A 270 -18.97 8.86 -44.42
CA LEU A 270 -19.12 9.45 -43.10
C LEU A 270 -18.60 8.50 -42.02
N LEU A 271 -17.93 9.06 -41.02
CA LEU A 271 -17.53 8.32 -39.83
C LEU A 271 -18.73 8.19 -38.89
N ASP A 272 -19.17 6.96 -38.69
CA ASP A 272 -20.24 6.67 -37.74
C ASP A 272 -19.81 7.04 -36.30
N PRO A 273 -20.66 7.71 -35.50
CA PRO A 273 -20.35 8.06 -34.11
C PRO A 273 -19.99 6.87 -33.22
N MET A 274 -20.47 5.65 -33.53
CA MET A 274 -20.10 4.43 -32.81
C MET A 274 -18.61 4.13 -32.91
N SER A 275 -17.90 4.66 -33.91
CA SER A 275 -16.44 4.57 -34.02
C SER A 275 -15.71 5.13 -32.79
N MET A 276 -16.30 6.07 -32.06
CA MET A 276 -15.72 6.61 -30.82
C MET A 276 -15.60 5.56 -29.71
N ARG A 277 -16.39 4.48 -29.75
CA ARG A 277 -16.28 3.35 -28.82
C ARG A 277 -14.93 2.64 -28.94
N LEU A 278 -14.30 2.68 -30.12
CA LEU A 278 -12.98 2.09 -30.36
C LEU A 278 -11.93 2.64 -29.38
N ILE A 279 -12.03 3.91 -28.97
CA ILE A 279 -11.12 4.56 -28.02
C ILE A 279 -11.12 3.85 -26.65
N GLY A 280 -12.28 3.37 -26.19
CA GLY A 280 -12.38 2.62 -24.93
C GLY A 280 -12.06 1.14 -25.10
N MET A 281 -12.47 0.54 -26.21
CA MET A 281 -12.34 -0.89 -26.44
C MET A 281 -10.91 -1.36 -26.75
N VAL A 282 -10.12 -0.53 -27.43
CA VAL A 282 -8.72 -0.88 -27.75
C VAL A 282 -7.88 -1.00 -26.46
N PRO A 283 -7.88 -0.02 -25.52
CA PRO A 283 -7.24 -0.19 -24.21
C PRO A 283 -7.79 -1.38 -23.42
N ALA A 284 -9.11 -1.64 -23.49
CA ALA A 284 -9.74 -2.80 -22.85
C ALA A 284 -9.16 -4.13 -23.35
N LEU A 285 -9.01 -4.23 -24.67
CA LEU A 285 -8.47 -5.42 -25.32
C LEU A 285 -6.98 -5.59 -24.97
N ILE A 286 -6.20 -4.51 -25.00
CA ILE A 286 -4.80 -4.50 -24.60
C ILE A 286 -4.68 -4.99 -23.15
N LEU A 287 -5.47 -4.45 -22.24
CA LEU A 287 -5.41 -4.79 -20.82
C LEU A 287 -5.86 -6.24 -20.54
N SER A 288 -6.88 -6.73 -21.25
CA SER A 288 -7.37 -8.11 -21.09
C SER A 288 -6.41 -9.15 -21.67
N ARG A 289 -5.74 -8.87 -22.80
CA ARG A 289 -4.76 -9.77 -23.41
C ARG A 289 -3.38 -9.73 -22.76
N MET A 290 -2.86 -8.53 -22.45
CA MET A 290 -1.48 -8.38 -22.02
C MET A 290 -1.35 -8.57 -20.50
N LYS A 291 -1.00 -9.80 -20.09
CA LYS A 291 -0.73 -10.15 -18.69
C LYS A 291 0.24 -9.17 -18.01
N MET A 292 1.24 -8.67 -18.74
CA MET A 292 2.23 -7.71 -18.24
C MET A 292 1.60 -6.36 -17.88
N VAL A 293 0.78 -5.78 -18.77
CA VAL A 293 0.10 -4.50 -18.54
C VAL A 293 -0.88 -4.65 -17.39
N ARG A 294 -1.68 -5.72 -17.40
CA ARG A 294 -2.59 -6.06 -16.31
C ARG A 294 -1.88 -6.14 -14.97
N SER A 295 -0.77 -6.88 -14.90
CA SER A 295 -0.01 -7.02 -13.66
C SER A 295 0.51 -5.68 -13.16
N LYS A 296 0.99 -4.79 -14.04
CA LYS A 296 1.42 -3.44 -13.66
C LYS A 296 0.27 -2.60 -13.09
N VAL A 297 -0.90 -2.61 -13.74
CA VAL A 297 -2.09 -1.89 -13.26
C VAL A 297 -2.57 -2.46 -11.92
N GLN A 298 -2.62 -3.78 -11.78
CA GLN A 298 -2.97 -4.45 -10.54
C GLN A 298 -1.97 -4.14 -9.42
N ILE A 299 -0.67 -4.12 -9.71
CA ILE A 299 0.36 -3.72 -8.74
C ILE A 299 0.13 -2.27 -8.31
N LEU A 300 -0.11 -1.35 -9.24
CA LEU A 300 -0.38 0.06 -8.94
C LEU A 300 -1.62 0.23 -8.05
N ILE A 301 -2.74 -0.39 -8.40
CA ILE A 301 -3.97 -0.38 -7.60
C ILE A 301 -3.71 -1.01 -6.24
N SER A 302 -3.02 -2.15 -6.19
CA SER A 302 -2.67 -2.83 -4.95
C SER A 302 -1.77 -1.97 -4.07
N HIS A 303 -0.86 -1.19 -4.64
CA HIS A 303 -0.01 -0.27 -3.90
C HIS A 303 -0.85 0.84 -3.27
N ILE A 304 -1.77 1.44 -4.02
CA ILE A 304 -2.69 2.46 -3.50
C ILE A 304 -3.56 1.90 -2.36
N LEU A 305 -4.07 0.67 -2.50
CA LEU A 305 -4.91 0.04 -1.48
C LEU A 305 -4.10 -0.44 -0.27
N ARG A 306 -2.94 -1.08 -0.49
CA ARG A 306 -2.01 -1.51 0.58
C ARG A 306 -1.57 -0.32 1.40
N TYR A 307 -1.25 0.79 0.77
CA TYR A 307 -0.86 2.00 1.48
C TYR A 307 -1.90 2.47 2.50
N ARG A 308 -3.20 2.34 2.17
CA ARG A 308 -4.29 2.68 3.10
C ARG A 308 -4.44 1.63 4.21
N ASN A 309 -4.30 0.36 3.87
CA ASN A 309 -4.38 -0.76 4.81
C ASN A 309 -3.24 -0.74 5.83
N ASN A 310 -2.01 -0.55 5.37
CA ASN A 310 -0.79 -0.49 6.18
C ASN A 310 -0.90 0.62 7.24
N ARG A 311 -1.43 1.80 6.85
CA ARG A 311 -1.71 2.90 7.78
C ARG A 311 -2.77 2.56 8.81
N ALA A 312 -3.83 1.86 8.43
CA ALA A 312 -4.87 1.44 9.38
C ALA A 312 -4.34 0.40 10.38
N ALA A 313 -3.55 -0.57 9.92
CA ALA A 313 -2.88 -1.55 10.78
C ALA A 313 -1.91 -0.87 11.75
N ALA A 314 -1.05 0.01 11.22
CA ALA A 314 -0.12 0.81 12.00
C ALA A 314 -0.83 1.65 13.05
N ALA A 315 -1.91 2.35 12.68
CA ALA A 315 -2.68 3.14 13.63
C ALA A 315 -3.38 2.30 14.72
N GLY A 316 -3.74 1.06 14.40
CA GLY A 316 -4.24 0.09 15.39
C GLY A 316 -3.17 -0.29 16.42
N ILE A 317 -1.96 -0.63 15.96
CA ILE A 317 -0.81 -0.93 16.85
C ILE A 317 -0.45 0.31 17.68
N ALA A 318 -0.39 1.47 17.05
CA ALA A 318 -0.09 2.74 17.69
C ALA A 318 -1.11 3.12 18.78
N GLY A 319 -2.41 2.92 18.51
CA GLY A 319 -3.47 3.12 19.50
C GLY A 319 -3.35 2.19 20.71
N LEU A 320 -2.86 0.96 20.52
CA LEU A 320 -2.58 0.01 21.60
C LEU A 320 -1.37 0.43 22.44
N VAL A 321 -0.30 0.91 21.80
CA VAL A 321 0.90 1.40 22.50
C VAL A 321 0.60 2.67 23.30
N GLY A 322 -0.25 3.54 22.75
CA GLY A 322 -0.52 4.88 23.26
C GLY A 322 -1.83 5.12 23.98
N ASN A 323 -2.69 4.12 24.15
CA ASN A 323 -4.04 4.26 24.73
C ASN A 323 -4.85 5.43 24.10
N CYS A 324 -4.79 5.60 22.79
CA CYS A 324 -5.45 6.69 22.08
C CYS A 324 -6.22 6.18 20.86
N SER A 325 -7.17 7.00 20.38
CA SER A 325 -7.99 6.63 19.22
C SER A 325 -7.17 6.61 17.94
N ILE A 326 -7.55 5.75 16.99
CA ILE A 326 -6.91 5.64 15.66
C ILE A 326 -6.84 7.00 14.96
N SER A 327 -7.92 7.80 15.03
CA SER A 327 -7.97 9.12 14.39
C SER A 327 -6.99 10.10 15.03
N GLU A 328 -6.88 10.07 16.36
CA GLU A 328 -5.96 10.93 17.12
C GLU A 328 -4.50 10.61 16.77
N VAL A 329 -4.12 9.33 16.82
CA VAL A 329 -2.74 8.92 16.48
C VAL A 329 -2.43 9.25 15.01
N MET A 330 -3.37 9.05 14.09
CA MET A 330 -3.17 9.44 12.69
C MET A 330 -2.99 10.95 12.50
N HIS A 331 -3.67 11.76 13.31
CA HIS A 331 -3.50 13.21 13.30
C HIS A 331 -2.13 13.60 13.86
N GLN A 332 -1.75 13.06 15.02
CA GLN A 332 -0.44 13.28 15.64
C GLN A 332 0.70 12.84 14.72
N ALA A 333 0.63 11.64 14.15
CA ALA A 333 1.65 11.12 13.26
C ALA A 333 1.84 11.99 12.02
N LYS A 334 0.76 12.50 11.40
CA LYS A 334 0.89 13.43 10.25
C LYS A 334 1.59 14.73 10.64
N LYS A 335 1.33 15.26 11.83
CA LYS A 335 1.93 16.50 12.34
C LYS A 335 3.40 16.30 12.70
N ARG A 336 3.74 15.13 13.24
CA ARG A 336 5.03 14.83 13.86
C ARG A 336 5.98 14.01 12.97
N PHE A 337 5.54 13.56 11.80
CA PHE A 337 6.42 12.81 10.89
C PHE A 337 7.50 13.72 10.29
N ARG A 338 8.75 13.34 10.54
CA ARG A 338 9.95 14.07 10.12
C ARG A 338 10.91 13.12 9.41
N SER A 339 11.81 13.67 8.61
CA SER A 339 12.97 12.96 8.09
C SER A 339 14.19 13.87 8.09
N VAL A 340 15.37 13.28 8.10
CA VAL A 340 16.64 13.98 7.94
C VAL A 340 17.28 13.58 6.62
N ASP A 341 17.87 14.57 5.94
CA ASP A 341 18.74 14.28 4.80
C ASP A 341 20.04 13.69 5.34
N PHE A 342 20.40 12.47 4.93
CA PHE A 342 21.60 11.82 5.42
C PHE A 342 22.84 12.69 5.21
N SER A 343 22.90 13.52 4.16
CA SER A 343 24.06 14.38 3.91
C SER A 343 24.34 15.42 5.00
N LYS A 344 23.41 15.64 5.93
CA LYS A 344 23.54 16.54 7.08
C LYS A 344 24.03 15.85 8.35
N LEU A 345 24.11 14.52 8.35
CA LEU A 345 24.61 13.76 9.48
C LEU A 345 26.13 13.69 9.42
N GLU A 346 26.77 13.69 10.57
CA GLU A 346 28.18 13.39 10.77
C GLU A 346 28.29 12.14 11.69
N ASP A 347 29.51 11.66 11.92
CA ASP A 347 29.80 10.49 12.74
C ASP A 347 29.47 10.73 14.23
N ARG A 348 29.74 11.94 14.72
CA ARG A 348 29.49 12.33 16.12
C ARG A 348 28.02 12.22 16.52
N GLU A 349 27.07 12.38 15.59
CA GLU A 349 25.65 12.25 15.93
C GLU A 349 25.28 10.81 16.30
N LEU A 350 26.05 9.81 15.88
CA LEU A 350 25.87 8.40 16.26
C LEU A 350 26.72 7.95 17.46
N ALA A 351 27.64 8.79 17.93
CA ALA A 351 28.57 8.45 19.02
C ALA A 351 27.90 8.35 20.39
N THR A 352 26.72 8.96 20.55
CA THR A 352 26.00 9.02 21.84
C THR A 352 24.50 8.96 21.64
N ASN A 353 23.80 8.28 22.54
CA ASN A 353 22.35 8.26 22.58
C ASN A 353 21.74 9.48 23.28
N GLN A 354 22.57 10.43 23.74
CA GLN A 354 22.08 11.60 24.45
C GLN A 354 21.24 12.51 23.54
N PRO A 355 20.05 12.96 24.00
CA PRO A 355 19.22 13.94 23.31
C PRO A 355 20.01 15.19 22.91
N SER A 356 19.79 15.71 21.70
CA SER A 356 20.38 16.99 21.27
C SER A 356 19.39 17.79 20.41
N PRO A 357 18.95 18.98 20.87
CA PRO A 357 18.08 19.86 20.10
C PRO A 357 18.68 20.25 18.74
N ALA A 358 20.01 20.38 18.66
CA ALA A 358 20.72 20.67 17.43
C ALA A 358 20.56 19.54 16.39
N VAL A 359 20.59 18.28 16.84
CA VAL A 359 20.40 17.10 15.97
C VAL A 359 18.95 16.98 15.52
N PHE A 360 17.98 17.32 16.38
CA PHE A 360 16.57 17.39 15.99
C PHE A 360 16.31 18.46 14.92
N ALA A 361 16.98 19.61 15.01
CA ALA A 361 16.87 20.70 14.04
C ALA A 361 17.39 20.34 12.62
N LEU A 362 18.19 19.27 12.48
CA LEU A 362 18.63 18.76 11.18
C LEU A 362 17.48 18.13 10.39
N SER A 363 16.47 17.59 11.09
CA SER A 363 15.30 16.98 10.49
C SER A 363 14.27 18.01 10.04
N GLN A 364 13.42 17.65 9.09
CA GLN A 364 12.33 18.47 8.57
C GLN A 364 11.03 17.68 8.54
N SER A 365 9.90 18.37 8.69
CA SER A 365 8.58 17.73 8.53
C SER A 365 8.40 17.28 7.08
N VAL A 366 7.96 16.05 6.90
CA VAL A 366 7.70 15.47 5.57
C VAL A 366 6.34 14.79 5.54
N LYS A 367 5.77 14.67 4.34
CA LYS A 367 4.54 13.90 4.15
C LYS A 367 4.83 12.42 4.41
N LEU A 368 3.94 11.74 5.13
CA LEU A 368 3.96 10.27 5.25
C LEU A 368 4.05 9.65 3.84
N GLY A 369 4.97 8.68 3.66
CA GLY A 369 5.26 8.05 2.37
C GLY A 369 6.36 8.74 1.55
N CYS A 370 6.92 9.85 2.02
CA CYS A 370 8.03 10.55 1.35
C CYS A 370 9.39 10.29 2.01
N CYS A 371 9.45 9.45 3.05
CA CYS A 371 10.70 9.01 3.65
C CYS A 371 11.22 7.76 2.91
N ASP A 372 12.50 7.72 2.58
CA ASP A 372 13.09 6.58 1.88
C ASP A 372 13.22 5.39 2.82
N ALA A 373 13.85 5.59 3.97
CA ALA A 373 14.16 4.51 4.88
C ALA A 373 13.86 4.87 6.32
N PHE A 374 13.32 3.91 7.06
CA PHE A 374 13.36 3.91 8.51
C PHE A 374 14.66 3.26 8.96
N VAL A 375 15.45 3.94 9.80
CA VAL A 375 16.72 3.42 10.31
C VAL A 375 16.52 2.80 11.70
N SER A 376 16.65 1.48 11.78
CA SER A 376 16.63 0.72 13.03
C SER A 376 18.05 0.29 13.39
N HIS A 377 18.47 0.55 14.63
CA HIS A 377 19.81 0.24 15.11
C HIS A 377 19.85 0.17 16.65
N SER A 378 20.88 -0.49 17.20
CA SER A 378 21.16 -0.43 18.64
C SER A 378 22.15 0.69 18.94
N TRP A 379 21.89 1.45 20.01
CA TRP A 379 22.83 2.45 20.53
C TRP A 379 24.07 1.83 21.21
N HIS A 380 24.06 0.54 21.55
CA HIS A 380 25.20 -0.15 22.18
C HIS A 380 26.19 -0.76 21.19
N ASP A 381 25.84 -0.82 19.91
CA ASP A 381 26.79 -1.24 18.88
C ASP A 381 27.81 -0.12 18.63
N ASP A 382 29.04 -0.52 18.30
CA ASP A 382 30.19 0.36 18.08
C ASP A 382 29.88 1.50 17.10
N ALA A 383 30.04 2.74 17.56
CA ALA A 383 29.62 3.91 16.81
C ALA A 383 30.44 4.15 15.53
N PRO A 384 31.78 4.07 15.53
CA PRO A 384 32.58 4.15 14.30
C PRO A 384 32.21 3.09 13.27
N ALA A 385 32.11 1.80 13.65
CA ALA A 385 31.70 0.73 12.74
C ALA A 385 30.28 0.95 12.19
N LYS A 386 29.36 1.47 13.02
CA LYS A 386 28.00 1.83 12.61
C LYS A 386 27.98 2.96 11.60
N TRP A 387 28.77 4.02 11.81
CA TRP A 387 28.90 5.11 10.85
C TRP A 387 29.47 4.63 9.51
N GLU A 388 30.47 3.75 9.53
CA GLU A 388 31.03 3.13 8.33
C GLU A 388 29.98 2.32 7.57
N ALA A 389 29.21 1.49 8.28
CA ALA A 389 28.09 0.72 7.71
C ALA A 389 27.00 1.62 7.10
N MET A 390 26.60 2.68 7.82
CA MET A 390 25.61 3.66 7.35
C MET A 390 26.11 4.43 6.12
N SER A 391 27.37 4.83 6.10
CA SER A 391 28.00 5.54 4.98
C SER A 391 28.09 4.65 3.73
N CYS A 392 28.43 3.37 3.90
CA CYS A 392 28.43 2.40 2.80
C CYS A 392 27.02 2.20 2.22
N TRP A 393 26.01 2.03 3.08
CA TRP A 393 24.62 1.95 2.65
C TRP A 393 24.19 3.20 1.87
N ARG A 394 24.50 4.40 2.38
CA ARG A 394 24.23 5.67 1.70
C ARG A 394 24.87 5.71 0.31
N TYR A 395 26.14 5.36 0.18
CA TYR A 395 26.83 5.36 -1.11
C TYR A 395 26.13 4.48 -2.15
N ARG A 396 25.69 3.28 -1.74
CA ARG A 396 24.92 2.36 -2.60
C ARG A 396 23.57 2.96 -2.99
N PHE A 397 22.89 3.59 -2.03
CA PHE A 397 21.63 4.28 -2.27
C PHE A 397 21.80 5.41 -3.28
N GLU A 398 22.77 6.30 -3.08
CA GLU A 398 23.07 7.44 -3.96
C GLU A 398 23.46 6.97 -5.38
N THR A 399 24.26 5.91 -5.49
CA THR A 399 24.64 5.33 -6.77
C THR A 399 23.42 4.88 -7.57
N LYS A 400 22.44 4.26 -6.89
CA LYS A 400 21.20 3.74 -7.48
C LYS A 400 20.15 4.82 -7.75
N ARG A 401 20.01 5.81 -6.85
CA ARG A 401 18.92 6.80 -6.85
C ARG A 401 19.32 8.19 -7.31
N LYS A 402 20.62 8.44 -7.47
CA LYS A 402 21.22 9.72 -7.91
C LYS A 402 20.86 10.91 -6.99
N ARG A 403 20.64 10.65 -5.70
CA ARG A 403 20.41 11.65 -4.64
C ARG A 403 20.66 11.04 -3.25
N PRO A 404 20.95 11.84 -2.22
CA PRO A 404 21.05 11.35 -0.86
C PRO A 404 19.71 10.78 -0.36
N PRO A 405 19.73 9.79 0.56
CA PRO A 405 18.52 9.26 1.16
C PRO A 405 17.92 10.24 2.19
N GLN A 406 16.60 10.36 2.19
CA GLN A 406 15.82 10.96 3.27
C GLN A 406 15.46 9.85 4.26
N ILE A 407 15.96 9.93 5.48
CA ILE A 407 15.80 8.87 6.47
C ILE A 407 15.03 9.32 7.70
N TRP A 408 14.31 8.39 8.30
CA TRP A 408 13.79 8.53 9.65
C TRP A 408 14.81 7.89 10.60
N LEU A 409 15.41 8.71 11.47
CA LEU A 409 16.36 8.29 12.50
C LEU A 409 15.86 8.80 13.84
N ASP A 410 15.70 7.91 14.82
CA ASP A 410 15.13 8.17 16.14
C ASP A 410 15.63 9.48 16.77
N LYS A 411 16.95 9.65 16.92
CA LYS A 411 17.58 10.83 17.54
C LYS A 411 17.31 12.13 16.79
N CYS A 412 17.13 12.07 15.47
CA CYS A 412 16.85 13.26 14.66
C CYS A 412 15.36 13.57 14.57
N CYS A 413 14.50 12.55 14.61
CA CYS A 413 13.10 12.66 14.22
C CYS A 413 12.13 12.61 15.41
N ILE A 414 12.58 12.14 16.58
CA ILE A 414 11.82 12.18 17.84
C ILE A 414 12.07 13.51 18.55
N ASP A 415 11.00 14.21 18.89
CA ASP A 415 11.05 15.36 19.78
C ASP A 415 11.35 14.88 21.20
N GLN A 416 12.54 15.21 21.66
CA GLN A 416 13.05 14.77 22.96
C GLN A 416 12.30 15.41 24.13
N ASN A 417 11.52 16.47 23.89
CA ASN A 417 10.65 17.07 24.90
C ASN A 417 9.31 16.33 25.06
N ASP A 418 8.97 15.44 24.12
CA ASP A 418 7.70 14.72 24.07
C ASP A 418 7.89 13.35 23.39
N ILE A 419 8.83 12.57 23.95
CA ILE A 419 9.23 11.26 23.43
C ILE A 419 8.02 10.33 23.35
N GLU A 420 7.15 10.36 24.36
CA GLU A 420 5.99 9.49 24.40
C GLU A 420 5.05 9.70 23.22
N ALA A 421 4.75 10.94 22.82
CA ALA A 421 3.86 11.18 21.68
C ALA A 421 4.44 10.63 20.37
N ASP A 422 5.75 10.71 20.18
CA ASP A 422 6.42 10.15 19.00
C ASP A 422 6.51 8.63 19.04
N LEU A 423 6.82 8.04 20.19
CA LEU A 423 6.86 6.57 20.35
C LEU A 423 5.49 5.94 20.10
N ARG A 424 4.39 6.63 20.47
CA ARG A 424 3.04 6.19 20.12
C ARG A 424 2.82 6.19 18.61
N CYS A 425 3.40 7.14 17.88
CA CYS A 425 3.26 7.25 16.43
C CYS A 425 4.22 6.34 15.64
N LEU A 426 5.16 5.66 16.31
CA LEU A 426 6.22 4.88 15.68
C LEU A 426 5.74 3.86 14.63
N PRO A 427 4.66 3.06 14.86
CA PRO A 427 4.14 2.17 13.83
C PRO A 427 3.71 2.90 12.56
N ILE A 428 3.17 4.12 12.68
CA ILE A 428 2.77 4.93 11.53
C ILE A 428 3.99 5.53 10.85
N PHE A 429 5.01 5.96 11.59
CA PHE A 429 6.28 6.43 11.04
C PHE A 429 6.98 5.35 10.22
N LEU A 430 7.02 4.11 10.72
CA LEU A 430 7.47 2.93 9.98
C LEU A 430 6.68 2.76 8.67
N SER A 431 5.34 2.83 8.72
CA SER A 431 4.48 2.75 7.52
C SER A 431 4.68 3.91 6.54
N GLY A 432 5.25 5.02 7.02
CA GLY A 432 5.55 6.22 6.25
C GLY A 432 6.88 6.16 5.50
N CYS A 433 7.68 5.12 5.70
CA CYS A 433 8.97 4.89 5.05
C CYS A 433 8.83 3.85 3.93
N SER A 434 9.71 3.92 2.91
CA SER A 434 9.65 3.01 1.76
C SER A 434 10.33 1.66 2.02
N GLU A 435 11.36 1.64 2.86
CA GLU A 435 12.08 0.45 3.30
C GLU A 435 12.48 0.55 4.79
N LEU A 436 12.81 -0.59 5.40
CA LEU A 436 13.43 -0.65 6.73
C LEU A 436 14.91 -0.99 6.54
N VAL A 437 15.80 -0.17 7.11
CA VAL A 437 17.24 -0.41 7.08
C VAL A 437 17.68 -0.72 8.50
N VAL A 438 18.16 -1.95 8.68
CA VAL A 438 18.58 -2.49 9.97
C VAL A 438 20.10 -2.50 10.01
N PHE A 439 20.69 -1.64 10.84
CA PHE A 439 22.12 -1.71 11.14
C PHE A 439 22.31 -2.67 12.31
N CYS A 440 22.63 -3.92 11.96
CA CYS A 440 22.65 -5.03 12.89
C CYS A 440 24.08 -5.25 13.39
N GLY A 441 24.36 -4.92 14.66
CA GLY A 441 25.55 -5.36 15.36
C GLY A 441 25.23 -6.44 16.41
N PRO A 442 26.23 -6.85 17.20
CA PRO A 442 26.08 -7.88 18.22
C PRO A 442 24.95 -7.62 19.23
N THR A 443 24.61 -6.36 19.51
CA THR A 443 23.60 -5.98 20.50
C THR A 443 22.23 -5.66 19.91
N TYR A 444 22.06 -5.73 18.59
CA TYR A 444 20.80 -5.33 17.95
C TYR A 444 19.60 -6.16 18.42
N LEU A 445 19.74 -7.50 18.41
CA LEU A 445 18.65 -8.39 18.79
C LEU A 445 18.37 -8.45 20.29
N SER A 446 19.26 -7.90 21.13
CA SER A 446 19.03 -7.79 22.57
C SER A 446 18.28 -6.50 22.93
N ARG A 447 17.80 -5.72 21.96
CA ARG A 447 17.05 -4.46 22.21
C ARG A 447 15.59 -4.63 21.80
N LEU A 448 14.69 -4.56 22.78
CA LEU A 448 13.27 -4.87 22.55
C LEU A 448 12.61 -3.91 21.54
N TRP A 449 12.97 -2.62 21.57
CA TRP A 449 12.49 -1.63 20.60
C TRP A 449 12.90 -1.96 19.16
N CYS A 450 14.15 -2.41 18.95
CA CYS A 450 14.64 -2.80 17.63
C CYS A 450 13.84 -3.98 17.05
N ILE A 451 13.58 -5.00 17.89
CA ILE A 451 12.74 -6.14 17.51
C ILE A 451 11.31 -5.69 17.20
N MET A 452 10.76 -4.79 18.00
CA MET A 452 9.41 -4.27 17.79
C MET A 452 9.30 -3.48 16.48
N GLU A 453 10.31 -2.72 16.09
CA GLU A 453 10.37 -2.04 14.79
C GLU A 453 10.36 -3.04 13.63
N LEU A 454 11.24 -4.04 13.70
CA LEU A 454 11.35 -5.11 12.69
C LEU A 454 10.02 -5.85 12.52
N PHE A 455 9.47 -6.31 13.65
CA PHE A 455 8.21 -7.02 13.71
C PHE A 455 7.05 -6.16 13.19
N THR A 456 6.96 -4.91 13.64
CA THR A 456 5.90 -3.98 13.26
C THR A 456 5.95 -3.68 11.77
N PHE A 457 7.13 -3.48 11.20
CA PHE A 457 7.31 -3.22 9.76
C PHE A 457 6.72 -4.35 8.90
N VAL A 458 6.99 -5.62 9.25
CA VAL A 458 6.41 -6.77 8.53
C VAL A 458 4.90 -6.84 8.75
N HIS A 459 4.44 -6.68 9.99
CA HIS A 459 3.02 -6.81 10.34
C HIS A 459 2.13 -5.72 9.73
N ILE A 460 2.65 -4.51 9.53
CA ILE A 460 1.93 -3.44 8.85
C ILE A 460 2.02 -3.57 7.33
N GLY A 461 2.51 -4.69 6.77
CA GLY A 461 2.47 -5.00 5.34
C GLY A 461 3.78 -4.77 4.58
N GLY A 462 4.89 -4.49 5.28
CA GLY A 462 6.23 -4.57 4.71
C GLY A 462 6.59 -6.02 4.37
N LYS A 463 7.34 -6.23 3.29
CA LYS A 463 7.83 -7.57 2.95
C LYS A 463 9.21 -7.78 3.57
N PRO A 464 9.60 -9.03 3.89
CA PRO A 464 10.99 -9.33 4.25
C PRO A 464 12.01 -8.85 3.22
N SER A 465 11.66 -8.83 1.93
CA SER A 465 12.50 -8.29 0.85
C SER A 465 12.71 -6.78 0.89
N ASP A 466 11.88 -6.06 1.65
CA ASP A 466 11.94 -4.59 1.80
C ASP A 466 12.75 -4.20 3.06
N ILE A 467 13.40 -5.19 3.71
CA ILE A 467 14.26 -5.00 4.88
C ILE A 467 15.71 -5.19 4.45
N ASN A 468 16.49 -4.12 4.55
CA ASN A 468 17.92 -4.14 4.27
C ASN A 468 18.70 -4.32 5.57
N VAL A 469 19.19 -5.52 5.84
CA VAL A 469 20.09 -5.76 6.98
C VAL A 469 21.53 -5.49 6.57
N ILE A 470 22.15 -4.55 7.27
CA ILE A 470 23.53 -4.13 7.11
C ILE A 470 24.30 -4.50 8.37
N PRO A 471 25.28 -5.41 8.30
CA PRO A 471 26.06 -5.80 9.47
C PRO A 471 26.97 -4.66 9.94
N ILE A 472 27.03 -4.44 11.26
CA ILE A 472 28.01 -3.57 11.92
C ILE A 472 29.17 -4.47 12.35
N LEU A 473 30.35 -4.24 11.79
CA LEU A 473 31.55 -5.04 12.04
C LEU A 473 32.69 -4.12 12.48
N ARG A 474 33.20 -4.35 13.69
CA ARG A 474 34.35 -3.64 14.23
C ARG A 474 35.60 -4.08 13.48
N ARG A 475 36.46 -3.11 13.14
CA ARG A 475 37.72 -3.38 12.43
C ARG A 475 38.60 -4.30 13.26
N GLY A 476 39.02 -5.42 12.67
CA GLY A 476 39.82 -6.46 13.34
C GLY A 476 39.02 -7.46 14.18
N HIS A 477 37.70 -7.30 14.31
CA HIS A 477 36.80 -8.20 15.05
C HIS A 477 35.64 -8.71 14.17
N GLU A 478 35.80 -8.66 12.85
CA GLU A 478 34.71 -8.93 11.91
C GLU A 478 34.19 -10.37 12.02
N LEU A 479 35.07 -11.34 12.29
CA LEU A 479 34.68 -12.75 12.47
C LEU A 479 33.92 -12.97 13.79
N GLU A 480 34.36 -12.31 14.85
CA GLU A 480 33.73 -12.35 16.18
C GLU A 480 32.32 -11.76 16.10
N ASP A 481 32.19 -10.55 15.54
CA ASP A 481 30.91 -9.86 15.39
C ASP A 481 29.93 -10.67 14.53
N ARG A 482 30.40 -11.27 13.42
CA ARG A 482 29.57 -12.16 12.58
C ARG A 482 29.09 -13.38 13.32
N SER A 483 29.97 -13.99 14.13
CA SER A 483 29.63 -15.18 14.91
C SER A 483 28.62 -14.83 16.00
N ALA A 484 28.83 -13.71 16.70
CA ALA A 484 27.91 -13.20 17.72
C ALA A 484 26.52 -12.88 17.14
N MET A 485 26.46 -12.19 16.00
CA MET A 485 25.20 -11.96 15.30
C MET A 485 24.53 -13.26 14.85
N ARG A 486 25.28 -14.19 14.27
CA ARG A 486 24.71 -15.48 13.85
C ARG A 486 24.11 -16.22 15.04
N GLN A 487 24.82 -16.24 16.17
CA GLN A 487 24.34 -16.90 17.38
C GLN A 487 23.10 -16.20 17.94
N SER A 488 23.08 -14.87 18.00
CA SER A 488 21.92 -14.12 18.50
C SER A 488 20.67 -14.29 17.64
N PHE A 489 20.82 -14.54 16.33
CA PHE A 489 19.71 -14.88 15.45
C PHE A 489 19.13 -16.27 15.74
N LEU A 490 19.99 -17.25 16.04
CA LEU A 490 19.56 -18.63 16.35
C LEU A 490 18.91 -18.70 17.73
N ASP A 491 19.50 -18.03 18.71
CA ASP A 491 19.10 -18.07 20.11
C ASP A 491 18.12 -16.95 20.48
N PHE A 492 17.56 -16.26 19.48
CA PHE A 492 16.70 -15.11 19.72
C PHE A 492 15.55 -15.47 20.67
N ASP A 493 15.43 -14.72 21.77
CA ASP A 493 14.33 -14.80 22.72
C ASP A 493 13.98 -13.39 23.20
N VAL A 494 12.71 -13.01 23.06
CA VAL A 494 12.18 -11.72 23.49
C VAL A 494 12.37 -11.47 24.99
N LEU A 495 12.40 -12.50 25.84
CA LEU A 495 12.63 -12.34 27.27
C LEU A 495 14.05 -11.84 27.60
N ASN A 496 15.01 -12.16 26.74
CA ASN A 496 16.41 -11.73 26.86
C ASN A 496 16.64 -10.32 26.28
N CYS A 497 15.60 -9.68 25.73
CA CYS A 497 15.70 -8.33 25.21
C CYS A 497 15.63 -7.29 26.33
N GLU A 498 16.35 -6.19 26.18
CA GLU A 498 16.39 -5.08 27.12
C GLU A 498 15.77 -3.79 26.55
N CYS A 499 15.22 -2.99 27.46
CA CYS A 499 14.84 -1.59 27.22
C CYS A 499 15.69 -0.68 28.11
N PHE A 500 15.75 0.60 27.75
CA PHE A 500 16.35 1.61 28.64
C PHE A 500 15.57 1.74 29.96
N ASN A 501 14.25 1.65 29.89
CA ASN A 501 13.36 1.66 31.06
C ASN A 501 12.74 0.27 31.25
N THR A 502 12.90 -0.30 32.45
CA THR A 502 12.31 -1.60 32.82
C THR A 502 10.79 -1.60 32.71
N SER A 503 10.13 -0.49 33.06
CA SER A 503 8.67 -0.37 32.93
C SER A 503 8.23 -0.43 31.46
N ASP A 504 9.02 0.12 30.54
CA ASP A 504 8.75 -0.01 29.10
C ASP A 504 8.94 -1.45 28.64
N LYS A 505 9.98 -2.15 29.13
CA LYS A 505 10.19 -3.59 28.85
C LYS A 505 8.96 -4.40 29.25
N GLU A 506 8.51 -4.27 30.50
CA GLU A 506 7.33 -4.96 31.03
C GLU A 506 6.08 -4.65 30.21
N LYS A 507 5.82 -3.36 29.95
CA LYS A 507 4.67 -2.91 29.15
C LYS A 507 4.70 -3.49 27.74
N MET A 508 5.87 -3.55 27.10
CA MET A 508 6.01 -4.10 25.75
C MET A 508 5.85 -5.63 25.74
N LEU A 509 6.44 -6.33 26.71
CA LEU A 509 6.27 -7.78 26.85
C LEU A 509 4.79 -8.14 27.10
N ASP A 510 4.10 -7.37 27.94
CA ASP A 510 2.65 -7.49 28.14
C ASP A 510 1.91 -7.32 26.81
N ILE A 511 2.18 -6.26 26.05
CA ILE A 511 1.57 -6.03 24.73
C ILE A 511 1.86 -7.22 23.80
N ILE A 512 3.09 -7.72 23.73
CA ILE A 512 3.46 -8.85 22.88
C ILE A 512 2.71 -10.11 23.30
N GLN A 513 2.74 -10.46 24.59
CA GLN A 513 2.05 -11.64 25.13
C GLN A 513 0.54 -11.54 24.90
N MET A 514 -0.04 -10.36 25.07
CA MET A 514 -1.44 -10.09 24.78
C MET A 514 -1.79 -10.26 23.31
N ALA A 515 -0.88 -9.86 22.41
CA ALA A 515 -1.08 -9.95 20.97
C ALA A 515 -1.01 -11.39 20.45
N PHE A 516 -0.01 -12.14 20.93
CA PHE A 516 0.33 -13.46 20.44
C PHE A 516 -0.28 -14.60 21.26
N GLY A 517 -0.79 -14.29 22.45
CA GLY A 517 -1.22 -15.25 23.45
C GLY A 517 -0.06 -15.90 24.21
N ASP A 518 1.12 -15.97 23.60
CA ASP A 518 2.34 -16.54 24.16
C ASP A 518 3.59 -15.87 23.55
N LEU A 519 4.65 -15.72 24.35
CA LEU A 519 5.91 -15.11 23.91
C LEU A 519 6.71 -16.02 22.97
N GLY A 520 6.57 -17.35 23.11
CA GLY A 520 7.17 -18.32 22.21
C GLY A 520 6.68 -18.18 20.77
N LYS A 521 5.37 -17.95 20.57
CA LYS A 521 4.81 -17.65 19.24
C LYS A 521 5.34 -16.36 18.64
N PHE A 522 5.60 -15.36 19.46
CA PHE A 522 6.27 -14.14 19.00
C PHE A 522 7.72 -14.43 18.58
N ASN A 523 8.47 -15.20 19.36
CA ASN A 523 9.82 -15.64 19.02
C ASN A 523 9.85 -16.42 17.70
N GLU A 524 8.93 -17.36 17.48
CA GLU A 524 8.79 -18.08 16.22
C GLU A 524 8.53 -17.14 15.04
N SER A 525 7.64 -16.15 15.22
CA SER A 525 7.33 -15.14 14.21
C SER A 525 8.55 -14.29 13.84
N VAL A 526 9.28 -13.78 14.84
CA VAL A 526 10.50 -13.00 14.63
C VAL A 526 11.59 -13.84 13.97
N ARG A 527 11.84 -15.08 14.43
CA ARG A 527 12.80 -15.99 13.79
C ARG A 527 12.42 -16.29 12.35
N GLY A 528 11.13 -16.44 12.05
CA GLY A 528 10.62 -16.59 10.69
C GLY A 528 10.94 -15.37 9.81
N ILE A 529 10.78 -14.16 10.34
CA ILE A 529 11.18 -12.91 9.67
C ILE A 529 12.70 -12.90 9.42
N LEU A 530 13.50 -13.18 10.45
CA LEU A 530 14.97 -13.18 10.36
C LEU A 530 15.49 -14.21 9.35
N HIS A 531 14.87 -15.40 9.29
CA HIS A 531 15.18 -16.42 8.29
C HIS A 531 14.81 -15.96 6.87
N ALA A 532 13.67 -15.28 6.70
CA ALA A 532 13.19 -14.82 5.40
C ALA A 532 14.00 -13.64 4.81
N ILE A 533 14.66 -12.83 5.65
CA ILE A 533 15.47 -11.69 5.21
C ILE A 533 16.77 -12.13 4.53
N ASP A 534 17.19 -13.40 4.71
CA ASP A 534 18.41 -13.96 4.10
C ASP A 534 19.64 -13.05 4.28
N TRP A 535 19.83 -12.57 5.51
CA TRP A 535 20.85 -11.56 5.85
C TRP A 535 22.28 -12.00 5.54
N MET A 536 22.54 -13.31 5.44
CA MET A 536 23.84 -13.85 5.05
C MET A 536 24.17 -13.60 3.57
N ARG A 537 23.16 -13.51 2.70
CA ARG A 537 23.36 -13.21 1.28
C ARG A 537 23.51 -11.73 0.99
N THR A 538 23.00 -10.85 1.86
CA THR A 538 23.05 -9.40 1.63
C THR A 538 24.39 -8.76 1.99
N CYS A 539 25.33 -9.48 2.61
CA CYS A 539 26.67 -8.99 2.91
C CYS A 539 27.57 -9.15 1.66
N PRO A 540 27.80 -8.08 0.87
CA PRO A 540 28.60 -8.18 -0.33
C PRO A 540 30.06 -8.41 0.07
N ARG A 541 30.71 -9.42 -0.54
CA ARG A 541 32.16 -9.66 -0.38
C ARG A 541 33.01 -8.41 -0.65
N GLU A 542 32.50 -7.49 -1.46
CA GLU A 542 33.12 -6.20 -1.79
C GLU A 542 33.36 -5.29 -0.58
N TRP A 543 32.67 -5.50 0.55
CA TRP A 543 32.86 -4.70 1.78
C TRP A 543 34.22 -4.96 2.43
N LEU A 544 34.88 -6.05 2.06
CA LEU A 544 36.11 -6.54 2.68
C LEU A 544 37.39 -6.07 1.97
N SER A 545 37.29 -5.22 0.95
CA SER A 545 38.46 -4.70 0.23
C SER A 545 38.65 -3.20 0.56
N PRO A 546 39.47 -2.86 1.58
CA PRO A 546 39.88 -1.48 1.86
C PRO A 546 40.45 -0.75 0.63
N SER A 547 40.92 -1.52 -0.35
CA SER A 547 41.57 -1.05 -1.58
C SER A 547 40.62 -0.47 -2.64
N SER A 548 39.30 -0.69 -2.56
CA SER A 548 38.35 -0.28 -3.62
C SER A 548 37.57 1.00 -3.33
N MET A 549 37.56 1.49 -2.08
CA MET A 549 37.14 2.87 -1.81
C MET A 549 38.35 3.75 -2.11
N GLY A 550 38.39 4.27 -3.35
CA GLY A 550 39.48 5.11 -3.83
C GLY A 550 39.88 6.18 -2.82
N SER A 551 41.18 6.48 -2.80
CA SER A 551 41.85 7.45 -1.95
C SER A 551 40.96 8.64 -1.55
N PRO A 552 41.05 9.11 -0.28
CA PRO A 552 40.19 10.15 0.25
C PRO A 552 40.09 11.32 -0.73
N VAL A 553 38.85 11.68 -1.06
CA VAL A 553 38.54 12.89 -1.83
C VAL A 553 39.35 14.04 -1.21
N PRO A 554 40.21 14.73 -1.99
CA PRO A 554 41.11 15.72 -1.42
C PRO A 554 40.28 16.81 -0.75
N SER A 555 40.45 16.94 0.57
CA SER A 555 39.92 18.08 1.32
C SER A 555 40.48 19.35 0.68
N LYS A 556 39.61 20.17 0.11
CA LYS A 556 39.96 21.53 -0.31
C LYS A 556 40.25 22.35 0.94
N SER A 557 41.48 22.29 1.42
CA SER A 557 42.04 23.28 2.33
C SER A 557 42.67 24.40 1.47
N PRO A 558 42.37 25.67 1.75
CA PRO A 558 42.93 26.78 0.99
C PRO A 558 44.41 26.97 1.34
N LEU A 559 45.24 27.01 0.30
CA LEU A 559 46.61 27.50 0.32
C LEU A 559 46.67 28.93 0.87
N SER A 560 47.53 29.15 1.86
CA SER A 560 48.21 30.43 2.02
C SER A 560 49.63 30.23 2.58
N ALA A 561 50.55 30.97 1.96
CA ALA A 561 51.93 31.25 2.34
C ALA A 561 52.99 30.16 2.15
N LEU A 562 53.69 30.22 1.01
CA LEU A 562 55.14 30.38 1.05
C LEU A 562 55.65 31.13 -0.20
N SER A 563 56.63 31.98 0.05
CA SER A 563 57.21 33.01 -0.80
C SER A 563 58.41 32.52 -1.62
N SER A 564 58.58 33.13 -2.82
CA SER A 564 59.82 33.34 -3.60
C SER A 564 60.47 32.15 -4.34
N PRO A 565 61.40 32.38 -5.31
CA PRO A 565 61.40 33.35 -6.42
C PRO A 565 61.68 32.73 -7.81
N ILE A 566 61.36 33.53 -8.83
CA ILE A 566 61.66 33.51 -10.28
C ILE A 566 62.88 32.66 -10.73
N PRO A 567 62.76 31.94 -11.86
CA PRO A 567 63.71 32.19 -12.95
C PRO A 567 63.06 32.42 -14.32
N LYS A 568 63.69 33.35 -15.06
CA LYS A 568 63.41 33.78 -16.42
C LYS A 568 63.74 32.66 -17.43
N GLY A 569 62.94 32.55 -18.50
CA GLY A 569 63.26 31.70 -19.65
C GLY A 569 62.37 32.01 -20.84
N SER A 570 62.89 32.81 -21.76
CA SER A 570 62.29 33.31 -23.00
C SER A 570 62.28 32.28 -24.15
N LYS A 571 61.29 32.42 -25.04
CA LYS A 571 61.20 32.08 -26.48
C LYS A 571 59.70 31.88 -26.79
N GLY A 572 59.01 32.54 -27.71
CA GLY A 572 59.33 33.46 -28.79
C GLY A 572 58.31 33.22 -29.92
N PHE A 573 57.36 34.17 -30.12
CA PHE A 573 56.53 34.51 -31.31
C PHE A 573 55.73 33.40 -32.07
N PRO A 574 54.71 33.72 -32.91
CA PRO A 574 54.29 35.04 -33.37
C PRO A 574 52.81 35.43 -33.16
N GLU A 575 52.61 36.72 -33.33
CA GLU A 575 51.39 37.54 -33.29
C GLU A 575 50.48 37.37 -34.52
N VAL A 576 49.29 38.00 -34.44
CA VAL A 576 48.32 38.42 -35.49
C VAL A 576 47.10 37.49 -35.69
N PRO A 577 45.84 38.01 -35.81
CA PRO A 577 45.23 39.19 -35.20
C PRO A 577 43.82 38.93 -34.60
N ASP A 578 43.37 39.96 -33.87
CA ASP A 578 42.01 40.21 -33.40
C ASP A 578 41.01 40.36 -34.57
N ASP A 579 39.85 39.71 -34.47
CA ASP A 579 38.54 40.12 -35.03
C ASP A 579 37.58 38.92 -35.06
N SER A 580 36.60 38.90 -34.15
CA SER A 580 35.18 38.54 -34.38
C SER A 580 34.48 38.06 -33.08
N PRO A 581 33.33 38.62 -32.72
CA PRO A 581 32.58 38.21 -31.52
C PRO A 581 31.79 36.92 -31.76
N ILE A 582 32.02 35.91 -30.92
CA ILE A 582 31.21 34.68 -30.87
C ILE A 582 29.94 34.93 -30.02
N PRO A 583 28.76 34.43 -30.42
CA PRO A 583 27.49 34.82 -29.83
C PRO A 583 27.23 34.16 -28.48
N SER A 584 26.65 34.93 -27.57
CA SER A 584 26.13 34.50 -26.29
C SER A 584 24.96 33.51 -26.43
N ILE A 585 25.11 32.35 -25.80
CA ILE A 585 24.07 31.33 -25.63
C ILE A 585 22.99 31.87 -24.67
N PRO A 586 21.69 31.81 -25.01
CA PRO A 586 20.64 32.36 -24.15
C PRO A 586 20.24 31.39 -23.03
N SER A 587 20.20 31.94 -21.81
CA SER A 587 19.59 31.36 -20.61
C SER A 587 18.10 31.03 -20.81
N PRO A 588 17.56 29.98 -20.15
CA PRO A 588 16.18 29.55 -20.37
C PRO A 588 15.15 30.54 -19.78
N ARG A 589 14.26 30.99 -20.67
CA ARG A 589 13.08 31.83 -20.41
C ARG A 589 12.19 31.25 -19.30
N LYS A 590 11.92 32.05 -18.27
CA LYS A 590 10.79 31.89 -17.34
C LYS A 590 9.49 32.10 -18.11
N ARG A 591 8.61 31.10 -18.06
CA ARG A 591 7.28 31.10 -18.68
C ARG A 591 6.32 31.88 -17.78
N HIS A 592 5.99 33.11 -18.15
CA HIS A 592 4.86 33.85 -17.57
C HIS A 592 3.56 33.20 -18.07
N VAL A 593 2.74 32.74 -17.13
CA VAL A 593 1.34 32.37 -17.38
C VAL A 593 0.50 33.61 -17.13
N ALA A 594 0.03 34.23 -18.21
CA ALA A 594 -1.03 35.23 -18.15
C ALA A 594 -2.37 34.52 -17.95
N ARG A 595 -3.15 34.96 -16.97
CA ARG A 595 -4.56 34.56 -16.81
C ARG A 595 -5.36 35.83 -16.53
N THR A 596 -6.05 36.30 -17.57
CA THR A 596 -7.07 37.35 -17.55
C THR A 596 -8.43 36.71 -17.33
N ALA A 597 -9.17 37.18 -16.33
CA ALA A 597 -10.64 37.18 -16.28
C ALA A 597 -11.12 38.15 -15.17
N PRO A 598 -12.31 38.78 -15.32
CA PRO A 598 -12.66 40.05 -14.69
C PRO A 598 -13.37 39.91 -13.34
N ARG A 599 -13.23 40.96 -12.50
CA ARG A 599 -14.01 41.18 -11.27
C ARG A 599 -15.35 41.85 -11.58
N PRO A 600 -16.42 41.54 -10.84
CA PRO A 600 -17.56 42.43 -10.68
C PRO A 600 -17.41 43.29 -9.42
N ASP A 601 -17.90 44.51 -9.53
CA ASP A 601 -17.95 45.55 -8.51
C ASP A 601 -18.88 45.21 -7.35
N SER A 602 -18.57 45.72 -6.16
CA SER A 602 -19.56 46.04 -5.14
C SER A 602 -19.05 47.16 -4.21
N PRO A 603 -19.95 48.00 -3.68
CA PRO A 603 -19.62 49.38 -3.36
C PRO A 603 -19.36 49.64 -1.87
N ALA A 604 -18.89 50.86 -1.65
CA ALA A 604 -18.42 51.51 -0.44
C ALA A 604 -19.31 51.41 0.81
N SER A 605 -18.65 51.53 1.97
CA SER A 605 -19.15 52.30 3.12
C SER A 605 -18.02 52.66 4.10
N PRO A 606 -18.20 53.68 4.95
CA PRO A 606 -17.18 54.70 5.20
C PRO A 606 -16.47 54.66 6.57
N ALA A 607 -15.31 55.32 6.57
CA ALA A 607 -14.64 56.14 7.58
C ALA A 607 -14.96 56.03 9.11
N SER A 608 -13.87 55.71 9.86
CA SER A 608 -13.36 56.39 11.08
C SER A 608 -14.08 56.19 12.44
N PRO A 609 -13.47 56.49 13.61
CA PRO A 609 -12.03 56.58 13.99
C PRO A 609 -11.66 55.94 15.36
N MET A 610 -10.34 55.92 15.63
CA MET A 610 -9.57 56.08 16.88
C MET A 610 -10.06 55.65 18.29
N VAL A 611 -9.15 54.92 18.95
CA VAL A 611 -8.63 55.05 20.35
C VAL A 611 -9.62 54.97 21.52
N GLY A 612 -9.44 53.94 22.36
CA GLY A 612 -9.97 53.91 23.73
C GLY A 612 -9.73 52.59 24.45
N SER A 613 -8.75 52.58 25.37
CA SER A 613 -8.71 51.86 26.66
C SER A 613 -9.43 50.49 26.81
N SER A 614 -8.64 49.42 27.02
CA SER A 614 -9.09 48.13 27.57
C SER A 614 -9.69 48.27 28.97
N PRO A 615 -10.89 47.71 29.23
CA PRO A 615 -11.34 47.45 30.59
C PRO A 615 -10.82 46.09 31.08
N ARG A 616 -10.36 46.07 32.34
CA ARG A 616 -10.10 44.86 33.13
C ARG A 616 -11.39 44.03 33.24
N LEU A 617 -11.28 42.73 32.99
CA LEU A 617 -12.32 41.75 33.31
C LEU A 617 -12.24 41.36 34.80
N PRO A 618 -13.37 41.06 35.47
CA PRO A 618 -13.38 40.65 36.87
C PRO A 618 -12.87 39.21 37.01
N GLU A 619 -11.95 39.02 37.95
CA GLU A 619 -11.77 37.74 38.63
C GLU A 619 -13.08 37.40 39.38
N ASP A 620 -13.33 36.09 39.54
CA ASP A 620 -14.48 35.46 40.21
C ASP A 620 -15.69 35.12 39.32
N SER A 621 -15.62 33.93 38.72
CA SER A 621 -16.79 33.14 38.32
C SER A 621 -16.56 31.68 38.71
N PRO A 622 -17.50 31.01 39.41
CA PRO A 622 -17.29 29.67 39.93
C PRO A 622 -17.29 28.62 38.82
N ILE A 623 -16.36 27.67 38.95
CA ILE A 623 -16.18 26.50 38.10
C ILE A 623 -17.48 25.64 38.14
N PRO A 624 -18.04 25.22 36.99
CA PRO A 624 -19.16 24.29 36.99
C PRO A 624 -18.70 22.91 37.49
N SER A 625 -19.39 22.39 38.51
CA SER A 625 -19.19 21.04 39.02
C SER A 625 -19.56 19.99 37.96
N MET A 626 -18.67 19.00 37.81
CA MET A 626 -18.92 17.81 37.00
C MET A 626 -20.10 16.99 37.56
N PRO A 627 -21.03 16.48 36.72
CA PRO A 627 -22.13 15.65 37.20
C PRO A 627 -21.64 14.27 37.67
N SER A 628 -22.29 13.75 38.71
CA SER A 628 -21.93 12.49 39.38
C SER A 628 -22.27 11.25 38.54
N PRO A 629 -21.63 10.08 38.79
CA PRO A 629 -21.64 8.91 37.89
C PRO A 629 -22.93 8.06 37.85
N LYS A 630 -24.13 8.65 37.97
CA LYS A 630 -25.40 7.89 38.03
C LYS A 630 -26.36 8.03 36.84
N GLU A 631 -25.98 8.71 35.76
CA GLU A 631 -26.89 8.97 34.63
C GLU A 631 -26.44 8.41 33.26
N TYR A 632 -25.84 7.22 33.24
CA TYR A 632 -25.71 6.44 31.99
C TYR A 632 -26.37 5.07 32.16
N GLN A 633 -27.70 5.04 32.15
CA GLN A 633 -28.48 3.80 32.18
C GLN A 633 -29.63 3.76 31.17
N TRP A 634 -29.54 4.54 30.08
CA TRP A 634 -30.46 4.45 28.96
C TRP A 634 -29.70 4.44 27.64
N LEU A 635 -29.38 3.22 27.18
CA LEU A 635 -29.28 2.77 25.78
C LEU A 635 -28.69 1.35 25.79
N ASN A 636 -29.57 0.37 25.98
CA ASN A 636 -29.40 -1.03 25.58
C ASN A 636 -30.52 -1.36 24.61
#